data_AF-A0A929W9B7-F1
#
_entry.id   AF-A0A929W9B7-F1
#
_cell.length_a   1.000
_cell.length_b   1.000
_cell.length_c   1.000
_cell.angle_alpha   90.00
_cell.angle_beta   90.00
_cell.angle_gamma   90.00
#
_symmetry.space_group_name_H-M   'P 1'
#
loop_
_entity.id
_entity.type
_entity.pdbx_description
1 polymer ?
#
loop_
_entity_poly.entity_id
_entity_poly.type
_entity_poly.pdbx_seq_one_letter_code
_entity_poly.pdbx_strand_id
1 'polypeptide(L)'
;QQQWTISVQNEGTAGGYILDKFGKSVGNYSYSQFYPSKGYTPCWVVRFPKGTYTITSTNQGTMDVRNMNTGLDVITTQSAKNFTFRAPETAWYRLLLRDGVTNTEMHPFTVKSTDVSGANAVYMADWRSIPSLHLNGFESSNSNLPSGDAFDWIYDEVLIPTDADYLGTYVEAFGFNNGYIGIQNNGRLDNGKENRTVIFSTWDNGDTDKDKALADFKRSGVMAIDSTLTNTVAERFGGEGTGVHVLLHGEYWKPGNWVRFLLNVRPEEIVLKDGSRFQNTIISAWYNARGVDDKWHYISSQRMAGQVQYFGSGFNAFLEEFTRGGTSQGIMPHLAYYRRAFTRSMQGGEWYNRNKFWFGHTDGGSNKGARNDRYQDAVQLEGEPAIIMQSGGYIEPKDHNGWVTLAYQKEPDYLPADSVLAALVQRDVVPAVQAQDVQRMRTALRDTYAEIPQSQWKVVGFSSQEASGEDNGRNGLAKLVLDGNNSTFWHSEWRSGSHNNYPHSITFSHTGETTLERITLTTDAGHSDANQYLASTVQVQTAGKTSGPWTTVGTYTLPKTTTQTITLDRPLTLPAGQLLRLNFTKGFSNGGRHFMALSEVNFQVKDLTALQQLVENHFAHAGQFNYYSAADVEKYLGEVHDKLATATGAELEAALLNLAQNARVIKYGPVTRLADLNAERAYVITNQSGYGTLTAEAQTDYPTLRGAAPIDGKQALELYKATPDLSQANASWIIVGVDHGRTNQYLVFNAGTHQFLNPATQGANSASTLSDTPVFVNIRMQDGQFVFSAVNPTSRAVAYADLCADPTRVDGAALTQRAHAADPGNFWTISDNFSVTPDKALIKALREAARTGKFKDPTALTSTTLRNEPSEERLYDLQGRRVQQPEPGTLVISRHGKTVVR
;
A
#
# COMPACT_ATOMS: atom_id res chain seq x y z
N GLN A 1 55.47 3.31 -32.43
CA GLN A 1 54.01 3.35 -32.67
C GLN A 1 53.38 2.37 -31.69
N GLN A 2 52.51 2.84 -30.80
CA GLN A 2 51.80 1.95 -29.89
C GLN A 2 50.58 1.35 -30.62
N GLN A 3 50.22 0.12 -30.28
CA GLN A 3 49.10 -0.61 -30.89
C GLN A 3 48.17 -1.18 -29.81
N TRP A 4 46.87 -1.13 -30.05
CA TRP A 4 45.81 -1.75 -29.24
C TRP A 4 44.84 -2.50 -30.16
N THR A 5 44.20 -3.55 -29.64
CA THR A 5 43.15 -4.30 -30.34
C THR A 5 41.82 -4.08 -29.62
N ILE A 6 40.79 -3.69 -30.35
CA ILE A 6 39.44 -3.47 -29.83
C ILE A 6 38.50 -4.54 -30.41
N SER A 7 37.89 -5.33 -29.54
CA SER A 7 36.89 -6.35 -29.87
C SER A 7 35.86 -6.44 -28.76
N VAL A 8 34.68 -6.98 -29.08
CA VAL A 8 33.61 -7.24 -28.11
C VAL A 8 33.28 -8.71 -28.18
N GLN A 9 33.20 -9.37 -27.03
CA GLN A 9 32.75 -10.75 -26.93
C GLN A 9 31.24 -10.82 -27.21
N ASN A 10 30.80 -11.85 -27.93
CA ASN A 10 29.38 -12.10 -28.16
C ASN A 10 28.65 -12.16 -26.81
N GLU A 11 27.54 -11.43 -26.66
CA GLU A 11 26.75 -11.34 -25.42
C GLU A 11 27.50 -10.81 -24.17
N GLY A 12 28.75 -10.37 -24.33
CA GLY A 12 29.58 -9.85 -23.23
C GLY A 12 29.07 -8.54 -22.63
N THR A 13 29.58 -8.17 -21.47
CA THR A 13 29.17 -6.95 -20.75
C THR A 13 29.85 -5.68 -21.26
N ALA A 14 30.91 -5.81 -22.07
CA ALA A 14 31.69 -4.70 -22.60
C ALA A 14 30.91 -3.82 -23.60
N GLY A 15 31.36 -2.57 -23.77
CA GLY A 15 30.67 -1.48 -24.49
C GLY A 15 30.46 -1.62 -26.00
N GLY A 16 29.79 -2.69 -26.43
CA GLY A 16 29.28 -2.89 -27.79
C GLY A 16 27.75 -2.84 -27.83
N TYR A 17 27.17 -2.14 -28.81
CA TYR A 17 25.73 -1.99 -28.95
C TYR A 17 25.27 -2.22 -30.39
N ILE A 18 24.01 -2.57 -30.56
CA ILE A 18 23.32 -2.49 -31.85
C ILE A 18 22.32 -1.34 -31.78
N LEU A 19 22.41 -0.44 -32.74
CA LEU A 19 21.58 0.76 -32.86
C LEU A 19 20.74 0.69 -34.13
N ASP A 20 19.73 1.55 -34.24
CA ASP A 20 19.03 1.76 -35.51
C ASP A 20 19.92 2.50 -36.53
N LYS A 21 19.47 2.60 -37.78
CA LYS A 21 20.19 3.31 -38.86
C LYS A 21 20.48 4.79 -38.55
N PHE A 22 19.80 5.41 -37.59
CA PHE A 22 20.03 6.79 -37.16
C PHE A 22 21.00 6.88 -35.97
N GLY A 23 21.49 5.74 -35.46
CA GLY A 23 22.35 5.68 -34.28
C GLY A 23 21.58 5.87 -32.98
N LYS A 24 20.27 5.54 -32.95
CA LYS A 24 19.45 5.49 -31.75
C LYS A 24 19.39 4.06 -31.19
N SER A 25 19.16 3.95 -29.88
CA SER A 25 19.12 2.67 -29.18
C SER A 25 17.82 1.96 -29.51
N VAL A 26 17.88 0.63 -29.54
CA VAL A 26 16.75 -0.23 -29.85
C VAL A 26 16.54 -1.19 -28.70
N GLY A 27 15.29 -1.37 -28.28
CA GLY A 27 14.97 -2.12 -27.06
C GLY A 27 15.23 -3.64 -27.13
N ASN A 28 15.32 -4.20 -28.34
CA ASN A 28 15.20 -5.66 -28.55
C ASN A 28 16.42 -6.31 -29.24
N TYR A 29 17.58 -5.64 -29.30
CA TYR A 29 18.72 -6.15 -30.08
C TYR A 29 20.00 -6.23 -29.24
N SER A 30 20.43 -7.45 -28.93
CA SER A 30 21.70 -7.73 -28.25
C SER A 30 22.88 -7.60 -29.20
N TYR A 31 24.03 -7.19 -28.67
CA TYR A 31 25.28 -7.21 -29.43
C TYR A 31 25.64 -8.63 -29.82
N SER A 32 25.98 -8.83 -31.10
CA SER A 32 26.40 -10.12 -31.66
C SER A 32 27.78 -10.02 -32.31
N GLN A 33 28.43 -11.14 -32.61
CA GLN A 33 29.66 -11.14 -33.44
C GLN A 33 29.38 -10.99 -34.95
N PHE A 34 28.12 -10.87 -35.37
CA PHE A 34 27.69 -10.75 -36.75
C PHE A 34 27.04 -9.39 -37.05
N TYR A 35 27.14 -8.93 -38.30
CA TYR A 35 26.43 -7.75 -38.74
C TYR A 35 24.92 -7.95 -38.60
N PRO A 36 24.19 -6.98 -38.05
CA PRO A 36 22.76 -7.11 -37.88
C PRO A 36 22.03 -7.01 -39.24
N SER A 37 20.73 -7.29 -39.20
CA SER A 37 19.85 -7.13 -40.35
C SER A 37 19.76 -5.68 -40.84
N LYS A 38 19.35 -5.51 -42.11
CA LYS A 38 19.20 -4.19 -42.74
C LYS A 38 18.32 -3.28 -41.86
N GLY A 39 18.84 -2.09 -41.55
CA GLY A 39 18.16 -1.10 -40.70
C GLY A 39 18.79 -0.92 -39.31
N TYR A 40 19.74 -1.78 -38.94
CA TYR A 40 20.49 -1.71 -37.70
C TYR A 40 22.00 -1.59 -37.97
N THR A 41 22.75 -1.06 -37.00
CA THR A 41 24.19 -0.81 -37.12
C THR A 41 24.89 -1.10 -35.79
N PRO A 42 25.99 -1.88 -35.81
CA PRO A 42 26.81 -2.15 -34.63
C PRO A 42 27.70 -0.96 -34.29
N CYS A 43 27.96 -0.76 -33.01
CA CYS A 43 28.93 0.22 -32.56
C CYS A 43 29.77 -0.22 -31.37
N TRP A 44 30.93 0.42 -31.23
CA TRP A 44 31.84 0.26 -30.10
C TRP A 44 32.02 1.59 -29.40
N VAL A 45 31.99 1.58 -28.07
CA VAL A 45 32.30 2.76 -27.26
C VAL A 45 33.66 2.57 -26.62
N VAL A 46 34.60 3.43 -27.03
CA VAL A 46 36.03 3.28 -26.75
C VAL A 46 36.56 4.57 -26.15
N ARG A 47 37.34 4.47 -25.09
CA ARG A 47 38.05 5.59 -24.47
C ARG A 47 39.30 5.89 -25.28
N PHE A 48 39.42 7.11 -25.78
CA PHE A 48 40.63 7.61 -26.42
C PHE A 48 41.17 8.82 -25.65
N PRO A 49 42.48 8.86 -25.36
CA PRO A 49 43.17 10.09 -25.02
C PRO A 49 43.13 11.11 -26.17
N LYS A 50 43.40 12.38 -25.86
CA LYS A 50 43.65 13.38 -26.89
C LYS A 50 44.86 12.95 -27.74
N GLY A 51 44.69 12.83 -29.05
CA GLY A 51 45.75 12.35 -29.94
C GLY A 51 45.26 11.97 -31.33
N THR A 52 46.16 11.45 -32.16
CA THR A 52 45.88 11.02 -33.53
C THR A 52 45.90 9.50 -33.62
N TYR A 53 44.86 8.92 -34.22
CA TYR A 53 44.66 7.48 -34.26
C TYR A 53 44.39 7.00 -35.68
N THR A 54 45.10 5.96 -36.10
CA THR A 54 44.82 5.19 -37.31
C THR A 54 44.14 3.88 -36.90
N ILE A 55 42.99 3.61 -37.50
CA ILE A 55 42.21 2.40 -37.27
C ILE A 55 42.21 1.55 -38.53
N THR A 56 42.54 0.26 -38.38
CA THR A 56 42.52 -0.72 -39.47
C THR A 56 41.71 -1.96 -39.09
N SER A 57 40.91 -2.48 -40.02
CA SER A 57 40.16 -3.74 -39.85
C SER A 57 39.84 -4.40 -41.20
N THR A 58 39.21 -5.58 -41.17
CA THR A 58 38.65 -6.25 -42.36
C THR A 58 37.14 -6.05 -42.51
N ASN A 59 36.52 -5.24 -41.64
CA ASN A 59 35.10 -4.90 -41.71
C ASN A 59 34.76 -4.20 -43.04
N GLN A 60 33.58 -4.48 -43.57
CA GLN A 60 33.05 -3.83 -44.77
C GLN A 60 32.12 -2.68 -44.38
N GLY A 61 31.94 -1.71 -45.28
CA GLY A 61 31.08 -0.55 -45.05
C GLY A 61 31.84 0.70 -44.62
N THR A 62 31.15 1.60 -43.92
CA THR A 62 31.69 2.91 -43.49
C THR A 62 31.65 3.09 -41.98
N MET A 63 32.50 3.96 -41.45
CA MET A 63 32.64 4.25 -40.03
C MET A 63 32.37 5.72 -39.75
N ASP A 64 31.53 5.97 -38.74
CA ASP A 64 31.41 7.27 -38.09
C ASP A 64 32.04 7.22 -36.71
N VAL A 65 32.72 8.31 -36.32
CA VAL A 65 33.28 8.47 -34.97
C VAL A 65 32.67 9.70 -34.34
N ARG A 66 32.01 9.53 -33.20
CA ARG A 66 31.38 10.62 -32.43
C ARG A 66 32.03 10.74 -31.07
N ASN A 67 32.33 11.97 -30.65
CA ASN A 67 32.71 12.25 -29.27
C ASN A 67 31.42 12.24 -28.42
N MET A 68 31.34 11.30 -27.46
CA MET A 68 30.13 11.11 -26.65
C MET A 68 29.96 12.22 -25.61
N ASN A 69 31.05 12.83 -25.14
CA ASN A 69 31.01 13.91 -24.15
C ASN A 69 30.46 15.23 -24.73
N THR A 70 30.83 15.56 -25.98
CA THR A 70 30.36 16.79 -26.66
C THR A 70 29.15 16.56 -27.56
N GLY A 71 28.86 15.31 -27.91
CA GLY A 71 27.81 14.97 -28.86
C GLY A 71 28.14 15.39 -30.30
N LEU A 72 29.40 15.65 -30.63
CA LEU A 72 29.82 16.07 -31.98
C LEU A 72 30.45 14.92 -32.75
N ASP A 73 30.13 14.81 -34.03
CA ASP A 73 30.79 13.86 -34.92
C ASP A 73 32.19 14.39 -35.27
N VAL A 74 33.20 13.54 -35.11
CA VAL A 74 34.60 13.83 -35.38
C VAL A 74 34.95 13.54 -36.84
N ILE A 75 34.46 12.40 -37.32
CA ILE A 75 34.52 11.97 -38.73
C ILE A 75 33.26 11.17 -39.04
N THR A 76 32.84 11.21 -40.30
CA THR A 76 31.72 10.42 -40.82
C THR A 76 32.10 9.76 -42.13
N THR A 77 31.42 8.65 -42.44
CA THR A 77 31.45 7.97 -43.74
C THR A 77 32.87 7.57 -44.18
N GLN A 78 33.76 7.26 -43.23
CA GLN A 78 35.12 6.80 -43.55
C GLN A 78 35.13 5.31 -43.88
N SER A 79 36.09 4.82 -44.67
CA SER A 79 36.21 3.39 -44.92
C SER A 79 36.44 2.61 -43.62
N ALA A 80 35.60 1.62 -43.31
CA ALA A 80 35.77 0.79 -42.12
C ALA A 80 37.08 -0.04 -42.12
N LYS A 81 37.70 -0.21 -43.29
CA LYS A 81 38.96 -0.94 -43.46
C LYS A 81 40.18 -0.17 -42.97
N ASN A 82 40.21 1.14 -43.22
CA ASN A 82 41.33 1.99 -42.85
C ASN A 82 40.90 3.46 -42.83
N PHE A 83 41.05 4.12 -41.68
CA PHE A 83 40.84 5.55 -41.55
C PHE A 83 41.70 6.13 -40.43
N THR A 84 41.88 7.45 -40.44
CA THR A 84 42.57 8.20 -39.38
C THR A 84 41.68 9.32 -38.88
N PHE A 85 41.68 9.55 -37.57
CA PHE A 85 40.99 10.68 -36.95
C PHE A 85 41.81 11.25 -35.79
N ARG A 86 41.49 12.47 -35.38
CA ARG A 86 42.08 13.12 -34.21
C ARG A 86 41.04 13.22 -33.11
N ALA A 87 41.29 12.61 -31.96
CA ALA A 87 40.51 12.81 -30.75
C ALA A 87 40.82 14.22 -30.18
N PRO A 88 39.86 15.17 -30.17
CA PRO A 88 40.12 16.54 -29.71
C PRO A 88 40.43 16.62 -28.21
N GLU A 89 39.90 15.68 -27.43
CA GLU A 89 40.06 15.58 -25.98
C GLU A 89 40.11 14.12 -25.54
N THR A 90 40.52 13.89 -24.30
CA THR A 90 40.42 12.59 -23.66
C THR A 90 38.95 12.36 -23.29
N ALA A 91 38.19 11.66 -24.13
CA ALA A 91 36.80 11.28 -23.87
C ALA A 91 36.45 9.83 -24.29
N TRP A 92 35.18 9.44 -24.11
CA TRP A 92 34.57 8.29 -24.78
C TRP A 92 34.15 8.64 -26.20
N TYR A 93 34.40 7.73 -27.14
CA TYR A 93 34.03 7.87 -28.54
C TYR A 93 33.25 6.66 -29.02
N ARG A 94 32.16 6.90 -29.75
CA ARG A 94 31.39 5.86 -30.42
C ARG A 94 31.89 5.69 -31.85
N LEU A 95 32.30 4.48 -32.18
CA LEU A 95 32.63 4.01 -33.52
C LEU A 95 31.41 3.27 -34.06
N LEU A 96 30.68 3.87 -35.00
CA LEU A 96 29.43 3.34 -35.56
C LEU A 96 29.66 2.82 -36.98
N LEU A 97 29.43 1.53 -37.20
CA LEU A 97 29.73 0.87 -38.46
C LEU A 97 28.47 0.71 -39.32
N ARG A 98 28.45 1.35 -40.48
CA ARG A 98 27.32 1.40 -41.41
C ARG A 98 27.59 0.58 -42.66
N ASP A 99 26.51 0.21 -43.34
CA ASP A 99 26.55 -0.38 -44.69
C ASP A 99 27.41 -1.65 -44.80
N GLY A 100 27.52 -2.41 -43.70
CA GLY A 100 28.16 -3.71 -43.68
C GLY A 100 27.32 -4.78 -44.37
N VAL A 101 27.92 -5.94 -44.63
CA VAL A 101 27.22 -7.09 -45.21
C VAL A 101 26.46 -7.81 -44.10
N THR A 102 25.14 -7.66 -44.06
CA THR A 102 24.24 -8.28 -43.09
C THR A 102 24.54 -9.77 -42.87
N ASN A 103 24.49 -10.22 -41.60
CA ASN A 103 24.69 -11.60 -41.15
C ASN A 103 26.08 -12.19 -41.44
N THR A 104 27.09 -11.37 -41.76
CA THR A 104 28.49 -11.81 -41.86
C THR A 104 29.26 -11.52 -40.57
N GLU A 105 30.44 -12.11 -40.40
CA GLU A 105 31.26 -11.92 -39.19
C GLU A 105 31.80 -10.49 -39.10
N MET A 106 31.72 -9.90 -37.91
CA MET A 106 32.37 -8.64 -37.56
C MET A 106 33.75 -8.90 -36.99
N HIS A 107 34.72 -8.12 -37.42
CA HIS A 107 36.13 -8.32 -37.05
C HIS A 107 36.63 -7.26 -36.06
N PRO A 108 37.63 -7.59 -35.23
CA PRO A 108 38.30 -6.62 -34.34
C PRO A 108 38.93 -5.44 -35.09
N PHE A 109 39.10 -4.32 -34.40
CA PHE A 109 39.89 -3.18 -34.87
C PHE A 109 41.30 -3.24 -34.32
N THR A 110 42.28 -2.92 -35.18
CA THR A 110 43.62 -2.54 -34.74
C THR A 110 43.72 -1.03 -34.70
N VAL A 111 44.00 -0.47 -33.51
CA VAL A 111 44.17 0.96 -33.28
C VAL A 111 45.65 1.26 -33.09
N LYS A 112 46.17 2.26 -33.81
CA LYS A 112 47.57 2.70 -33.70
C LYS A 112 47.65 4.21 -33.45
N SER A 113 48.62 4.63 -32.65
CA SER A 113 48.96 6.04 -32.45
C SER A 113 50.47 6.26 -32.42
N THR A 114 50.89 7.43 -32.89
CA THR A 114 52.28 7.91 -32.86
C THR A 114 52.52 8.94 -31.76
N ASP A 115 51.47 9.57 -31.23
CA ASP A 115 51.52 10.63 -30.21
C ASP A 115 50.92 10.22 -28.85
N VAL A 116 50.37 9.01 -28.73
CA VAL A 116 49.89 8.42 -27.48
C VAL A 116 50.57 7.06 -27.24
N SER A 117 50.96 6.80 -25.98
CA SER A 117 51.68 5.59 -25.57
C SER A 117 51.06 4.97 -24.30
N GLY A 118 51.43 3.72 -23.99
CA GLY A 118 50.97 2.97 -22.83
C GLY A 118 50.00 1.83 -23.18
N ALA A 119 50.23 0.63 -22.62
CA ALA A 119 49.50 -0.59 -22.98
C ALA A 119 47.98 -0.51 -22.74
N ASN A 120 47.54 0.38 -21.85
CA ASN A 120 46.15 0.53 -21.43
C ASN A 120 45.54 1.89 -21.78
N ALA A 121 46.18 2.67 -22.66
CA ALA A 121 45.72 4.03 -22.96
C ALA A 121 44.41 4.06 -23.76
N VAL A 122 44.17 3.08 -24.63
CA VAL A 122 42.92 2.92 -25.38
C VAL A 122 42.22 1.64 -24.91
N TYR A 123 40.96 1.76 -24.52
CA TYR A 123 40.20 0.64 -23.95
C TYR A 123 38.69 0.83 -24.12
N MET A 124 37.94 -0.28 -24.02
CA MET A 124 36.48 -0.26 -24.02
C MET A 124 35.91 -0.12 -22.61
N ALA A 125 34.64 0.28 -22.52
CA ALA A 125 33.89 0.13 -21.29
C ALA A 125 33.69 -1.36 -20.97
N ASP A 126 33.78 -1.72 -19.69
CA ASP A 126 33.62 -3.09 -19.19
C ASP A 126 32.14 -3.46 -19.01
N TRP A 127 31.28 -2.44 -18.89
CA TRP A 127 29.85 -2.56 -18.60
C TRP A 127 28.99 -1.71 -19.52
N ARG A 128 27.87 -2.27 -19.98
CA ARG A 128 26.83 -1.58 -20.75
C ARG A 128 25.79 -0.88 -19.89
N SER A 129 25.49 -1.43 -18.71
CA SER A 129 24.63 -0.83 -17.69
C SER A 129 25.24 0.46 -17.14
N ILE A 130 24.39 1.33 -16.61
CA ILE A 130 24.77 2.67 -16.13
C ILE A 130 24.64 2.74 -14.61
N PRO A 131 25.36 3.65 -13.93
CA PRO A 131 25.16 3.85 -12.50
C PRO A 131 23.75 4.39 -12.22
N SER A 132 23.02 3.82 -11.26
CA SER A 132 21.78 4.44 -10.79
C SER A 132 22.11 5.67 -9.95
N LEU A 133 21.38 6.76 -10.17
CA LEU A 133 21.62 8.05 -9.51
C LEU A 133 20.57 8.28 -8.44
N HIS A 134 21.01 8.76 -7.28
CA HIS A 134 20.16 8.99 -6.12
C HIS A 134 20.11 10.48 -5.78
N LEU A 135 18.91 10.96 -5.50
CA LEU A 135 18.64 12.21 -4.83
C LEU A 135 18.27 11.88 -3.39
N ASN A 136 19.06 12.36 -2.44
CA ASN A 136 18.94 12.01 -1.04
C ASN A 136 18.65 13.23 -0.16
N GLY A 137 18.32 12.97 1.10
CA GLY A 137 18.12 13.98 2.14
C GLY A 137 16.67 14.41 2.21
N PHE A 138 16.20 15.19 1.23
CA PHE A 138 14.87 15.83 1.28
C PHE A 138 14.70 16.68 2.54
N GLU A 139 15.68 17.49 2.91
CA GLU A 139 15.59 18.41 4.05
C GLU A 139 14.75 19.66 3.71
N SER A 140 14.33 20.43 4.71
CA SER A 140 13.60 21.69 4.48
C SER A 140 14.48 22.92 4.69
N SER A 141 14.34 23.91 3.80
CA SER A 141 14.84 25.27 4.05
C SER A 141 13.92 26.07 4.99
N ASN A 142 12.73 25.56 5.32
CA ASN A 142 11.83 26.18 6.28
C ASN A 142 12.23 25.72 7.69
N SER A 143 12.72 26.67 8.52
CA SER A 143 13.16 26.39 9.89
C SER A 143 12.04 25.95 10.84
N ASN A 144 10.78 26.11 10.44
CA ASN A 144 9.61 25.70 11.22
C ASN A 144 9.15 24.27 10.91
N LEU A 145 9.86 23.53 10.05
CA LEU A 145 9.57 22.13 9.76
C LEU A 145 9.47 21.32 11.07
N PRO A 146 8.34 20.64 11.33
CA PRO A 146 8.23 19.71 12.45
C PRO A 146 9.28 18.59 12.39
N SER A 147 9.85 18.23 13.55
CA SER A 147 10.82 17.13 13.67
C SER A 147 10.14 15.76 13.70
N GLY A 148 10.81 14.73 13.17
CA GLY A 148 10.36 13.34 13.23
C GLY A 148 9.22 13.02 12.28
N ASP A 149 8.53 11.91 12.52
CA ASP A 149 7.44 11.42 11.66
C ASP A 149 6.13 12.16 11.93
N ALA A 150 6.11 13.45 11.62
CA ALA A 150 5.04 14.39 11.94
C ALA A 150 4.13 14.72 10.74
N PHE A 151 4.22 13.96 9.66
CA PHE A 151 3.53 14.22 8.39
C PHE A 151 2.72 13.01 7.93
N ASP A 152 1.52 13.25 7.40
CA ASP A 152 0.64 12.18 6.88
C ASP A 152 0.34 12.32 5.39
N TRP A 153 0.84 13.38 4.74
CA TRP A 153 0.90 13.47 3.29
C TRP A 153 2.29 13.79 2.79
N ILE A 154 2.63 13.25 1.62
CA ILE A 154 3.81 13.60 0.84
C ILE A 154 3.43 13.80 -0.63
N TYR A 155 4.09 14.75 -1.28
CA TYR A 155 3.86 15.16 -2.66
C TYR A 155 5.20 15.40 -3.36
N ASP A 156 5.31 15.04 -4.64
CA ASP A 156 6.45 15.41 -5.52
C ASP A 156 6.05 15.39 -7.00
N GLU A 157 6.91 15.98 -7.85
CA GLU A 157 6.75 15.96 -9.30
C GLU A 157 8.01 15.48 -10.02
N VAL A 158 7.83 14.55 -10.95
CA VAL A 158 8.90 14.05 -11.82
C VAL A 158 8.56 14.17 -13.31
N LEU A 159 9.59 14.26 -14.14
CA LEU A 159 9.46 14.35 -15.59
C LEU A 159 10.59 13.61 -16.29
N ILE A 160 10.25 12.75 -17.25
CA ILE A 160 11.19 12.23 -18.25
C ILE A 160 10.99 13.06 -19.52
N PRO A 161 12.02 13.75 -20.06
CA PRO A 161 11.86 14.56 -21.26
C PRO A 161 11.70 13.69 -22.51
N THR A 162 11.09 14.25 -23.56
CA THR A 162 10.73 13.52 -24.79
C THR A 162 11.92 12.90 -25.52
N ASP A 163 13.12 13.46 -25.36
CA ASP A 163 14.35 12.97 -25.95
C ASP A 163 15.17 12.03 -25.05
N ALA A 164 14.65 11.71 -23.84
CA ALA A 164 15.25 10.75 -22.91
C ALA A 164 14.35 9.57 -22.52
N ASP A 165 13.25 9.37 -23.23
CA ASP A 165 12.27 8.31 -22.96
C ASP A 165 12.72 6.96 -23.53
N TYR A 166 13.68 6.33 -22.85
CA TYR A 166 14.28 5.07 -23.27
C TYR A 166 13.73 3.87 -22.49
N LEU A 167 13.63 2.71 -23.15
CA LEU A 167 13.25 1.45 -22.51
C LEU A 167 14.14 1.17 -21.29
N GLY A 168 13.55 0.71 -20.19
CA GLY A 168 14.29 0.42 -18.98
C GLY A 168 14.47 1.62 -18.08
N THR A 169 14.04 2.83 -18.46
CA THR A 169 14.13 3.99 -17.56
C THR A 169 13.14 3.82 -16.41
N TYR A 170 13.62 3.87 -15.17
CA TYR A 170 12.81 4.03 -13.98
C TYR A 170 13.18 5.33 -13.27
N VAL A 171 12.18 6.19 -13.07
CA VAL A 171 12.25 7.41 -12.28
C VAL A 171 11.38 7.22 -11.04
N GLU A 172 12.01 6.95 -9.91
CA GLU A 172 11.35 6.97 -8.61
C GLU A 172 11.11 8.43 -8.22
N ALA A 173 9.86 8.81 -7.97
CA ALA A 173 9.54 10.16 -7.51
C ALA A 173 10.01 10.39 -6.09
N PHE A 174 9.65 9.46 -5.20
CA PHE A 174 10.27 9.34 -3.90
C PHE A 174 10.05 7.95 -3.31
N GLY A 175 11.07 7.43 -2.66
CA GLY A 175 10.97 6.40 -1.65
C GLY A 175 10.42 6.98 -0.34
N PHE A 176 9.89 6.08 0.46
CA PHE A 176 9.51 6.32 1.84
C PHE A 176 9.89 5.08 2.63
N ASN A 177 9.76 5.14 3.96
CA ASN A 177 10.09 3.97 4.77
C ASN A 177 9.25 2.76 4.31
N ASN A 178 9.92 1.67 3.91
CA ASN A 178 9.28 0.46 3.38
C ASN A 178 8.36 0.64 2.16
N GLY A 179 8.68 1.55 1.24
CA GLY A 179 8.08 1.54 -0.09
C GLY A 179 8.63 2.59 -1.05
N TYR A 180 8.11 2.57 -2.29
CA TYR A 180 8.48 3.51 -3.34
C TYR A 180 7.35 3.74 -4.32
N ILE A 181 7.43 4.85 -5.05
CA ILE A 181 6.51 5.21 -6.13
C ILE A 181 7.23 5.92 -7.27
N GLY A 182 6.83 5.66 -8.52
CA GLY A 182 7.41 6.38 -9.65
C GLY A 182 6.84 5.98 -11.01
N ILE A 183 7.59 6.33 -12.06
CA ILE A 183 7.25 6.08 -13.46
C ILE A 183 8.32 5.30 -14.20
N GLN A 184 7.90 4.36 -15.04
CA GLN A 184 8.79 3.48 -15.81
C GLN A 184 8.45 3.48 -17.31
N ASN A 185 9.49 3.37 -18.15
CA ASN A 185 9.34 3.02 -19.55
C ASN A 185 9.59 1.52 -19.74
N ASN A 186 8.52 0.78 -20.00
CA ASN A 186 8.53 -0.68 -20.17
C ASN A 186 8.35 -1.07 -21.65
N GLY A 187 8.62 -0.14 -22.57
CA GLY A 187 8.55 -0.39 -24.01
C GLY A 187 7.12 -0.38 -24.53
N ARG A 188 6.63 -1.51 -25.03
CA ARG A 188 5.30 -1.65 -25.64
C ARG A 188 4.54 -2.84 -25.04
N LEU A 189 3.22 -2.70 -24.97
CA LEU A 189 2.29 -3.79 -24.65
C LEU A 189 2.15 -4.74 -25.85
N ASP A 190 1.58 -5.93 -25.62
CA ASP A 190 1.32 -6.94 -26.66
C ASP A 190 0.44 -6.42 -27.80
N ASN A 191 -0.43 -5.44 -27.52
CA ASN A 191 -1.27 -4.77 -28.51
C ASN A 191 -0.55 -3.67 -29.32
N GLY A 192 0.77 -3.50 -29.11
CA GLY A 192 1.61 -2.54 -29.79
C GLY A 192 1.57 -1.11 -29.24
N LYS A 193 0.73 -0.79 -28.25
CA LYS A 193 0.72 0.54 -27.59
C LYS A 193 1.94 0.74 -26.70
N GLU A 194 2.30 1.99 -26.42
CA GLU A 194 3.37 2.31 -25.49
C GLU A 194 3.03 1.83 -24.07
N ASN A 195 4.05 1.34 -23.36
CA ASN A 195 3.96 0.92 -21.97
C ASN A 195 4.77 1.89 -21.10
N ARG A 196 4.07 2.84 -20.52
CA ARG A 196 4.55 3.91 -19.65
C ARG A 196 3.90 3.70 -18.29
N THR A 197 4.54 2.82 -17.52
CA THR A 197 3.97 2.27 -16.28
C THR A 197 4.09 3.26 -15.14
N VAL A 198 3.06 3.35 -14.31
CA VAL A 198 3.16 3.90 -12.95
C VAL A 198 3.28 2.73 -11.98
N ILE A 199 4.23 2.80 -11.05
CA ILE A 199 4.50 1.74 -10.06
C ILE A 199 4.36 2.30 -8.64
N PHE A 200 3.72 1.53 -7.76
CA PHE A 200 3.59 1.82 -6.33
C PHE A 200 3.76 0.55 -5.50
N SER A 201 4.78 0.53 -4.65
CA SER A 201 5.23 -0.67 -3.94
C SER A 201 5.36 -0.46 -2.44
N THR A 202 5.06 -1.50 -1.67
CA THR A 202 5.34 -1.58 -0.23
C THR A 202 6.00 -2.91 0.12
N TRP A 203 7.02 -2.87 0.97
CA TRP A 203 7.68 -4.07 1.48
C TRP A 203 6.89 -4.74 2.61
N ASP A 204 7.10 -6.03 2.77
CA ASP A 204 6.70 -6.80 3.94
C ASP A 204 7.49 -6.32 5.19
N ASN A 205 6.94 -6.57 6.37
CA ASN A 205 7.70 -6.49 7.62
C ASN A 205 8.44 -7.81 7.86
N GLY A 206 9.37 -8.09 6.97
CA GLY A 206 10.06 -9.37 6.85
C GLY A 206 10.46 -9.63 5.41
N ASP A 207 10.81 -10.87 5.11
CA ASP A 207 11.32 -11.25 3.80
C ASP A 207 10.98 -12.73 3.54
N THR A 208 10.04 -13.00 2.63
CA THR A 208 9.66 -14.38 2.28
C THR A 208 10.67 -15.12 1.42
N ASP A 209 11.65 -14.43 0.83
CA ASP A 209 12.76 -15.09 0.14
C ASP A 209 13.74 -15.70 1.16
N LYS A 210 13.91 -15.04 2.31
CA LYS A 210 14.71 -15.54 3.43
C LYS A 210 13.94 -16.48 4.36
N ASP A 211 12.66 -16.18 4.61
CA ASP A 211 11.78 -16.99 5.48
C ASP A 211 10.43 -17.26 4.80
N LYS A 212 10.32 -18.42 4.15
CA LYS A 212 9.06 -18.86 3.50
C LYS A 212 7.89 -19.00 4.48
N ALA A 213 8.16 -19.14 5.77
CA ALA A 213 7.16 -19.26 6.84
C ALA A 213 6.83 -17.92 7.52
N LEU A 214 7.25 -16.77 6.94
CA LEU A 214 6.91 -15.44 7.45
C LEU A 214 5.41 -15.34 7.72
N ALA A 215 5.03 -14.99 8.94
CA ALA A 215 3.62 -14.95 9.34
C ALA A 215 2.78 -13.98 8.48
N ASP A 216 1.52 -14.31 8.21
CA ASP A 216 0.66 -13.51 7.32
C ASP A 216 0.44 -12.08 7.80
N PHE A 217 0.39 -11.84 9.11
CA PHE A 217 0.27 -10.49 9.68
C PHE A 217 1.52 -9.61 9.49
N LYS A 218 2.63 -10.18 8.99
CA LYS A 218 3.85 -9.46 8.60
C LYS A 218 3.96 -9.24 7.09
N ARG A 219 3.02 -9.78 6.31
CA ARG A 219 2.98 -9.66 4.85
C ARG A 219 2.12 -8.47 4.47
N SER A 220 2.71 -7.49 3.78
CA SER A 220 1.99 -6.34 3.26
C SER A 220 1.02 -6.78 2.16
N GLY A 221 -0.07 -6.04 1.97
CA GLY A 221 -1.17 -6.48 1.11
C GLY A 221 -1.95 -5.34 0.47
N VAL A 222 -2.41 -5.57 -0.76
CA VAL A 222 -3.25 -4.62 -1.50
C VAL A 222 -4.68 -4.67 -0.97
N MET A 223 -5.22 -3.52 -0.57
CA MET A 223 -6.60 -3.40 -0.08
C MET A 223 -7.57 -3.12 -1.23
N ALA A 224 -7.20 -2.21 -2.12
CA ALA A 224 -7.96 -1.87 -3.31
C ALA A 224 -7.04 -1.29 -4.39
N ILE A 225 -7.49 -1.40 -5.63
CA ILE A 225 -6.91 -0.77 -6.82
C ILE A 225 -8.01 0.03 -7.53
N ASP A 226 -7.64 0.99 -8.36
CA ASP A 226 -8.61 1.61 -9.26
C ASP A 226 -9.04 0.62 -10.36
N SER A 227 -10.25 0.08 -10.22
CA SER A 227 -10.82 -0.88 -11.17
C SER A 227 -11.24 -0.25 -12.50
N THR A 228 -11.21 1.08 -12.62
CA THR A 228 -11.51 1.77 -13.88
C THR A 228 -10.30 1.87 -14.80
N LEU A 229 -9.09 1.68 -14.27
CA LEU A 229 -7.85 1.69 -15.04
C LEU A 229 -7.60 0.31 -15.68
N THR A 230 -7.16 0.31 -16.94
CA THR A 230 -6.95 -0.92 -17.73
C THR A 230 -5.54 -1.49 -17.54
N ASN A 231 -5.38 -2.81 -17.47
CA ASN A 231 -4.08 -3.47 -17.23
C ASN A 231 -3.41 -3.03 -15.91
N THR A 232 -4.20 -2.71 -14.89
CA THR A 232 -3.72 -2.60 -13.52
C THR A 232 -3.43 -4.00 -12.98
N VAL A 233 -2.21 -4.24 -12.53
CA VAL A 233 -1.77 -5.51 -11.95
C VAL A 233 -1.36 -5.29 -10.50
N ALA A 234 -1.89 -6.10 -9.61
CA ALA A 234 -1.45 -6.18 -8.22
C ALA A 234 -0.79 -7.54 -8.01
N GLU A 235 0.48 -7.54 -7.61
CA GLU A 235 1.25 -8.77 -7.43
C GLU A 235 2.30 -8.63 -6.31
N ARG A 236 2.88 -9.76 -5.91
CA ARG A 236 3.98 -9.79 -4.93
C ARG A 236 5.31 -9.73 -5.67
N PHE A 237 6.30 -9.07 -5.07
CA PHE A 237 7.67 -9.04 -5.58
C PHE A 237 8.64 -9.73 -4.60
N GLY A 238 9.83 -10.07 -5.11
CA GLY A 238 10.94 -10.71 -4.41
C GLY A 238 12.27 -10.43 -5.11
N GLY A 239 13.38 -10.94 -4.56
CA GLY A 239 14.76 -10.77 -5.06
C GLY A 239 15.51 -9.59 -4.43
N GLU A 240 14.80 -8.68 -3.77
CA GLU A 240 15.32 -7.45 -3.14
C GLU A 240 14.65 -7.20 -1.77
N GLY A 241 14.36 -8.30 -1.08
CA GLY A 241 13.29 -8.34 -0.07
C GLY A 241 11.95 -8.61 -0.75
N THR A 242 10.89 -8.77 0.04
CA THR A 242 9.56 -9.16 -0.47
C THR A 242 8.49 -8.15 -0.11
N GLY A 243 7.44 -8.10 -0.91
CA GLY A 243 6.36 -7.14 -0.70
C GLY A 243 5.24 -7.28 -1.72
N VAL A 244 4.53 -6.18 -1.94
CA VAL A 244 3.50 -6.04 -2.97
C VAL A 244 3.74 -4.79 -3.80
N HIS A 245 3.43 -4.86 -5.09
CA HIS A 245 3.35 -3.69 -5.94
C HIS A 245 2.06 -3.65 -6.74
N VAL A 246 1.67 -2.44 -7.09
CA VAL A 246 0.60 -2.17 -8.05
C VAL A 246 1.22 -1.46 -9.25
N LEU A 247 1.05 -2.08 -10.42
CA LEU A 247 1.57 -1.62 -11.70
C LEU A 247 0.40 -1.19 -12.59
N LEU A 248 0.43 0.05 -13.05
CA LEU A 248 -0.51 0.54 -14.06
C LEU A 248 0.17 0.43 -15.43
N HIS A 249 -0.10 -0.63 -16.20
CA HIS A 249 0.53 -0.83 -17.52
C HIS A 249 -0.23 -0.15 -18.67
N GLY A 250 0.43 0.77 -19.38
CA GLY A 250 -0.17 1.47 -20.51
C GLY A 250 0.29 2.91 -20.63
N GLU A 251 -0.49 3.76 -21.28
CA GLU A 251 -0.13 5.15 -21.58
C GLU A 251 -0.57 6.12 -20.46
N TYR A 252 -0.23 5.78 -19.21
CA TYR A 252 -0.67 6.55 -18.03
C TYR A 252 0.09 7.86 -17.82
N TRP A 253 1.30 7.94 -18.37
CA TRP A 253 2.08 9.16 -18.44
C TRP A 253 2.70 9.30 -19.84
N LYS A 254 3.11 10.53 -20.17
CA LYS A 254 3.74 10.86 -21.45
C LYS A 254 5.04 11.62 -21.19
N PRO A 255 6.12 11.32 -21.92
CA PRO A 255 7.36 12.06 -21.75
C PRO A 255 7.17 13.53 -22.15
N GLY A 256 7.95 14.41 -21.54
CA GLY A 256 7.80 15.86 -21.64
C GLY A 256 6.67 16.45 -20.80
N ASN A 257 6.00 15.64 -19.97
CA ASN A 257 4.95 16.09 -19.05
C ASN A 257 5.32 15.75 -17.61
N TRP A 258 4.97 16.63 -16.68
CA TRP A 258 5.17 16.40 -15.26
C TRP A 258 4.15 15.40 -14.73
N VAL A 259 4.63 14.39 -14.03
CA VAL A 259 3.81 13.43 -13.27
C VAL A 259 3.93 13.78 -11.80
N ARG A 260 2.80 14.09 -11.18
CA ARG A 260 2.68 14.42 -9.77
C ARG A 260 2.28 13.17 -9.00
N PHE A 261 2.85 12.98 -7.84
CA PHE A 261 2.49 11.92 -6.91
C PHE A 261 2.02 12.50 -5.60
N LEU A 262 1.03 11.83 -4.99
CA LEU A 262 0.48 12.20 -3.70
C LEU A 262 0.22 10.91 -2.91
N LEU A 263 0.77 10.81 -1.71
CA LEU A 263 0.50 9.68 -0.80
C LEU A 263 -0.09 10.17 0.52
N ASN A 264 -0.97 9.37 1.11
CA ASN A 264 -1.48 9.53 2.47
C ASN A 264 -1.20 8.28 3.32
N VAL A 265 -0.86 8.46 4.60
CA VAL A 265 -0.72 7.37 5.57
C VAL A 265 -1.66 7.53 6.76
N ARG A 266 -2.23 6.42 7.19
CA ARG A 266 -3.04 6.32 8.42
C ARG A 266 -2.70 5.04 9.20
N PRO A 267 -2.53 5.11 10.53
CA PRO A 267 -2.35 3.92 11.34
C PRO A 267 -3.63 3.08 11.37
N GLU A 268 -3.51 1.77 11.46
CA GLU A 268 -4.63 0.85 11.63
C GLU A 268 -4.27 -0.16 12.71
N GLU A 269 -5.25 -0.62 13.47
CA GLU A 269 -5.12 -1.84 14.26
C GLU A 269 -6.13 -2.91 13.83
N ILE A 270 -5.63 -4.13 13.66
CA ILE A 270 -6.42 -5.32 13.36
C ILE A 270 -6.39 -6.29 14.54
N VAL A 271 -7.44 -7.10 14.66
CA VAL A 271 -7.53 -8.18 15.65
C VAL A 271 -7.49 -9.50 14.89
N LEU A 272 -6.58 -10.41 15.28
CA LEU A 272 -6.51 -11.76 14.71
C LEU A 272 -7.51 -12.70 15.40
N LYS A 273 -7.67 -13.90 14.85
CA LYS A 273 -8.61 -14.92 15.37
C LYS A 273 -8.36 -15.32 16.83
N ASP A 274 -7.12 -15.25 17.29
CA ASP A 274 -6.72 -15.56 18.67
C ASP A 274 -6.91 -14.37 19.64
N GLY A 275 -7.45 -13.24 19.16
CA GLY A 275 -7.67 -12.02 19.93
C GLY A 275 -6.46 -11.09 20.03
N SER A 276 -5.32 -11.47 19.46
CA SER A 276 -4.13 -10.61 19.43
C SER A 276 -4.34 -9.37 18.55
N ARG A 277 -3.76 -8.25 18.97
CA ARG A 277 -3.90 -6.93 18.31
C ARG A 277 -2.62 -6.59 17.57
N PHE A 278 -2.74 -6.23 16.30
CA PHE A 278 -1.61 -5.91 15.42
C PHE A 278 -1.79 -4.55 14.78
N GLN A 279 -0.74 -3.75 14.88
CA GLN A 279 -0.71 -2.40 14.31
C GLN A 279 -0.12 -2.45 12.90
N ASN A 280 -0.72 -1.66 12.01
CA ASN A 280 -0.37 -1.55 10.60
C ASN A 280 -0.45 -0.09 10.16
N THR A 281 -0.07 0.17 8.91
CA THR A 281 -0.30 1.46 8.25
C THR A 281 -1.05 1.22 6.95
N ILE A 282 -2.16 1.94 6.77
CA ILE A 282 -2.82 2.07 5.49
C ILE A 282 -2.12 3.20 4.73
N ILE A 283 -1.61 2.90 3.55
CA ILE A 283 -0.98 3.86 2.66
C ILE A 283 -1.74 3.90 1.34
N SER A 284 -2.11 5.11 0.91
CA SER A 284 -2.92 5.33 -0.29
C SER A 284 -2.17 6.26 -1.23
N ALA A 285 -2.17 5.93 -2.52
CA ALA A 285 -1.41 6.64 -3.53
C ALA A 285 -2.27 7.11 -4.71
N TRP A 286 -1.97 8.31 -5.20
CA TRP A 286 -2.55 8.92 -6.38
C TRP A 286 -1.47 9.49 -7.30
N TYR A 287 -1.78 9.54 -8.60
CA TYR A 287 -0.96 10.26 -9.58
C TYR A 287 -1.79 11.24 -10.41
N ASN A 288 -1.11 12.20 -11.02
CA ASN A 288 -1.68 13.19 -11.93
C ASN A 288 -0.65 13.54 -13.01
N ALA A 289 -0.98 13.33 -14.29
CA ALA A 289 -0.11 13.70 -15.41
C ALA A 289 -0.54 15.06 -15.97
N ARG A 290 0.30 16.10 -15.76
CA ARG A 290 0.02 17.48 -16.17
C ARG A 290 -0.21 17.57 -17.67
N GLY A 291 -1.22 18.33 -18.09
CA GLY A 291 -1.49 18.57 -19.51
C GLY A 291 -1.97 17.33 -20.29
N VAL A 292 -2.19 16.20 -19.61
CA VAL A 292 -2.84 15.01 -20.17
C VAL A 292 -4.33 15.06 -19.88
N ASP A 293 -4.71 15.05 -18.60
CA ASP A 293 -6.10 15.28 -18.16
C ASP A 293 -6.23 16.07 -16.84
N ASP A 294 -5.10 16.35 -16.17
CA ASP A 294 -4.99 17.09 -14.91
C ASP A 294 -5.88 16.55 -13.77
N LYS A 295 -6.25 15.26 -13.81
CA LYS A 295 -7.03 14.60 -12.75
C LYS A 295 -6.16 13.78 -11.81
N TRP A 296 -6.56 13.72 -10.54
CA TRP A 296 -6.00 12.78 -9.57
C TRP A 296 -6.61 11.39 -9.79
N HIS A 297 -5.79 10.49 -10.31
CA HIS A 297 -6.11 9.08 -10.52
C HIS A 297 -5.65 8.28 -9.32
N TYR A 298 -6.51 7.40 -8.84
CA TYR A 298 -6.18 6.51 -7.73
C TYR A 298 -5.31 5.36 -8.25
N ILE A 299 -4.25 5.01 -7.51
CA ILE A 299 -3.42 3.84 -7.84
C ILE A 299 -3.89 2.68 -6.99
N SER A 300 -3.73 2.82 -5.67
CA SER A 300 -4.05 1.77 -4.71
C SER A 300 -4.01 2.29 -3.29
N SER A 301 -4.75 1.61 -2.41
CA SER A 301 -4.52 1.60 -0.97
C SER A 301 -3.95 0.24 -0.60
N GLN A 302 -2.86 0.25 0.15
CA GLN A 302 -2.14 -0.92 0.60
C GLN A 302 -2.02 -0.90 2.13
N ARG A 303 -1.99 -2.07 2.75
CA ARG A 303 -1.64 -2.25 4.16
C ARG A 303 -0.16 -2.59 4.24
N MET A 304 0.61 -1.70 4.85
CA MET A 304 1.96 -1.99 5.32
C MET A 304 1.86 -2.73 6.66
N ALA A 305 2.32 -3.98 6.66
CA ALA A 305 2.06 -4.91 7.74
C ALA A 305 2.95 -4.68 8.97
N GLY A 306 2.39 -4.83 10.17
CA GLY A 306 3.14 -4.94 11.43
C GLY A 306 3.91 -3.68 11.86
N GLN A 307 3.54 -2.51 11.35
CA GLN A 307 4.22 -1.26 11.67
C GLN A 307 3.30 -0.04 11.52
N VAL A 308 3.47 0.91 12.43
CA VAL A 308 2.88 2.26 12.34
C VAL A 308 3.93 3.20 11.81
N GLN A 309 3.69 3.76 10.63
CA GLN A 309 4.60 4.67 9.96
C GLN A 309 3.88 5.94 9.53
N TYR A 310 4.56 7.05 9.79
CA TYR A 310 4.22 8.36 9.26
C TYR A 310 5.38 8.86 8.41
N PHE A 311 5.14 9.89 7.61
CA PHE A 311 6.19 10.53 6.83
C PHE A 311 7.05 11.40 7.76
N GLY A 312 8.38 11.32 7.59
CA GLY A 312 9.37 12.09 8.36
C GLY A 312 10.80 11.75 7.99
N SER A 313 11.02 10.51 7.56
CA SER A 313 12.32 9.96 7.13
C SER A 313 12.14 8.96 5.99
N GLY A 314 13.26 8.42 5.50
CA GLY A 314 13.26 7.41 4.42
C GLY A 314 12.98 7.96 3.04
N PHE A 315 13.05 9.29 2.86
CA PHE A 315 12.90 9.93 1.56
C PHE A 315 14.20 9.86 0.77
N ASN A 316 14.13 9.21 -0.36
CA ASN A 316 15.12 9.20 -1.43
C ASN A 316 14.35 9.31 -2.75
N ALA A 317 15.04 9.58 -3.85
CA ALA A 317 14.51 9.41 -5.19
C ALA A 317 15.66 8.91 -6.07
N PHE A 318 15.36 8.24 -7.17
CA PHE A 318 16.41 7.78 -8.05
C PHE A 318 16.03 7.76 -9.53
N LEU A 319 17.08 7.73 -10.34
CA LEU A 319 17.05 7.46 -11.76
C LEU A 319 17.84 6.18 -12.02
N GLU A 320 17.16 5.17 -12.54
CA GLU A 320 17.74 3.88 -12.88
C GLU A 320 17.45 3.54 -14.36
N GLU A 321 18.37 2.83 -15.00
CA GLU A 321 18.04 1.97 -16.12
C GLU A 321 17.99 0.54 -15.60
N PHE A 322 16.89 -0.20 -15.80
CA PHE A 322 16.74 -1.59 -15.32
C PHE A 322 16.93 -2.64 -16.41
N THR A 323 17.17 -2.24 -17.66
CA THR A 323 17.64 -3.19 -18.69
C THR A 323 19.09 -3.58 -18.37
N ARG A 324 19.44 -4.87 -18.52
CA ARG A 324 20.77 -5.38 -18.09
C ARG A 324 21.40 -6.21 -19.20
N GLY A 325 22.73 -6.29 -19.19
CA GLY A 325 23.50 -7.13 -20.11
C GLY A 325 23.17 -6.84 -21.58
N GLY A 326 22.74 -7.89 -22.29
CA GLY A 326 22.37 -7.90 -23.72
C GLY A 326 21.55 -6.71 -24.21
N THR A 327 20.58 -6.27 -23.41
CA THR A 327 19.52 -5.35 -23.81
C THR A 327 19.66 -3.95 -23.22
N SER A 328 20.76 -3.70 -22.48
CA SER A 328 21.00 -2.41 -21.84
C SER A 328 20.94 -1.26 -22.85
N GLN A 329 20.25 -0.18 -22.45
CA GLN A 329 20.10 1.05 -23.22
C GLN A 329 21.15 2.10 -22.84
N GLY A 330 22.12 1.76 -22.00
CA GLY A 330 23.07 2.69 -21.38
C GLY A 330 23.97 3.51 -22.32
N ILE A 331 23.97 3.24 -23.62
CA ILE A 331 24.57 4.15 -24.61
C ILE A 331 23.80 5.46 -24.75
N MET A 332 22.56 5.51 -24.26
CA MET A 332 21.70 6.68 -24.26
C MET A 332 21.73 7.41 -22.92
N PRO A 333 21.53 8.74 -22.93
CA PRO A 333 21.39 9.53 -21.72
C PRO A 333 19.99 9.32 -21.15
N HIS A 334 19.87 8.46 -20.14
CA HIS A 334 18.67 8.41 -19.30
C HIS A 334 18.65 9.69 -18.47
N LEU A 335 17.54 10.41 -18.49
CA LEU A 335 17.46 11.75 -17.90
C LEU A 335 16.09 11.95 -17.27
N ALA A 336 16.08 12.60 -16.11
CA ALA A 336 14.87 12.97 -15.41
C ALA A 336 15.02 14.30 -14.67
N TYR A 337 13.89 14.95 -14.45
CA TYR A 337 13.77 16.14 -13.64
C TYR A 337 12.87 15.90 -12.44
N TYR A 338 13.21 16.54 -11.31
CA TYR A 338 12.52 16.41 -10.02
C TYR A 338 12.27 17.79 -9.45
N ARG A 339 11.06 18.06 -8.94
CA ARG A 339 10.75 19.34 -8.29
C ARG A 339 9.57 19.22 -7.34
N ARG A 340 9.45 20.24 -6.48
CA ARG A 340 8.27 20.49 -5.64
C ARG A 340 7.96 19.32 -4.71
N ALA A 341 8.97 18.83 -3.98
CA ALA A 341 8.74 17.89 -2.90
C ALA A 341 8.16 18.61 -1.67
N PHE A 342 7.04 18.13 -1.14
CA PHE A 342 6.37 18.67 0.04
C PHE A 342 5.83 17.57 0.96
N THR A 343 5.73 17.90 2.25
CA THR A 343 5.07 17.07 3.27
C THR A 343 4.04 17.90 4.03
N ARG A 344 2.89 17.33 4.40
CA ARG A 344 1.82 18.03 5.12
C ARG A 344 1.83 17.65 6.59
N SER A 345 1.93 18.65 7.48
CA SER A 345 2.01 18.43 8.91
C SER A 345 0.68 17.96 9.49
N MET A 346 0.73 16.93 10.33
CA MET A 346 -0.43 16.44 11.08
C MET A 346 -0.96 17.47 12.08
N GLN A 347 -0.08 18.22 12.76
CA GLN A 347 -0.49 19.19 13.77
C GLN A 347 -1.14 20.43 13.12
N GLY A 348 -0.49 21.00 12.11
CA GLY A 348 -0.87 22.28 11.53
C GLY A 348 -1.74 22.22 10.27
N GLY A 349 -1.76 21.08 9.57
CA GLY A 349 -2.33 20.98 8.22
C GLY A 349 -1.51 21.72 7.15
N GLU A 350 -0.40 22.34 7.54
CA GLU A 350 0.46 23.15 6.68
C GLU A 350 1.39 22.27 5.83
N TRP A 351 1.62 22.69 4.59
CA TRP A 351 2.59 22.07 3.70
C TRP A 351 4.00 22.67 3.91
N TYR A 352 4.98 21.79 4.09
CA TYR A 352 6.39 22.12 4.23
C TYR A 352 7.17 21.58 3.05
N ASN A 353 7.95 22.45 2.41
CA ASN A 353 8.88 22.07 1.34
C ASN A 353 9.97 21.12 1.86
N ARG A 354 10.34 20.16 1.04
CA ARG A 354 11.47 19.23 1.23
C ARG A 354 12.48 19.47 0.11
N ASN A 355 13.10 20.64 0.11
CA ASN A 355 13.81 21.22 -1.04
C ASN A 355 15.35 21.24 -0.92
N LYS A 356 15.91 20.62 0.10
CA LYS A 356 17.35 20.53 0.32
C LYS A 356 17.80 19.08 0.10
N PHE A 357 18.74 18.88 -0.80
CA PHE A 357 19.13 17.54 -1.22
C PHE A 357 20.64 17.40 -1.29
N TRP A 358 21.12 16.16 -1.35
CA TRP A 358 22.48 15.84 -1.78
C TRP A 358 22.43 14.66 -2.76
N PHE A 359 23.45 14.55 -3.62
CA PHE A 359 23.48 13.57 -4.70
C PHE A 359 24.31 12.34 -4.34
N GLY A 360 23.80 11.16 -4.67
CA GLY A 360 24.53 9.90 -4.58
C GLY A 360 24.40 9.10 -5.87
N HIS A 361 25.11 7.98 -5.94
CA HIS A 361 24.95 6.99 -7.00
C HIS A 361 25.24 5.58 -6.44
N THR A 362 24.65 4.57 -7.06
CA THR A 362 25.02 3.16 -6.88
C THR A 362 25.58 2.63 -8.19
N ASP A 363 26.40 1.60 -8.08
CA ASP A 363 27.17 1.06 -9.19
C ASP A 363 28.14 2.09 -9.83
N GLY A 364 28.97 1.61 -10.74
CA GLY A 364 30.03 2.43 -11.34
C GLY A 364 31.31 2.53 -10.49
N GLY A 365 32.25 3.40 -10.92
CA GLY A 365 33.52 3.58 -10.21
C GLY A 365 34.59 4.32 -11.00
N SER A 366 35.78 4.46 -10.41
CA SER A 366 36.95 5.09 -11.04
C SER A 366 37.91 4.11 -11.72
N ASN A 367 37.61 2.81 -11.63
CA ASN A 367 38.41 1.78 -12.29
C ASN A 367 38.37 1.97 -13.80
N LYS A 368 39.46 1.57 -14.47
CA LYS A 368 39.51 1.50 -15.93
C LYS A 368 38.30 0.69 -16.43
N GLY A 369 37.60 1.21 -17.43
CA GLY A 369 36.44 0.54 -18.05
C GLY A 369 35.13 0.66 -17.26
N ALA A 370 35.16 1.11 -16.00
CA ALA A 370 33.95 1.35 -15.24
C ALA A 370 33.09 2.48 -15.84
N ARG A 371 31.79 2.38 -15.61
CA ARG A 371 30.81 3.40 -16.00
C ARG A 371 30.70 4.44 -14.90
N ASN A 372 30.86 5.71 -15.27
CA ASN A 372 30.82 6.86 -14.37
C ASN A 372 30.18 8.08 -15.05
N ASP A 373 29.49 7.85 -16.16
CA ASP A 373 28.83 8.85 -16.99
C ASP A 373 27.54 9.33 -16.33
N ARG A 374 27.70 10.33 -15.47
CA ARG A 374 26.65 10.89 -14.63
C ARG A 374 26.73 12.42 -14.58
N TYR A 375 25.57 13.04 -14.46
CA TYR A 375 25.41 14.47 -14.25
C TYR A 375 24.20 14.73 -13.35
N GLN A 376 24.41 15.47 -12.26
CA GLN A 376 23.36 15.84 -11.32
C GLN A 376 23.57 17.29 -10.88
N ASP A 377 22.55 18.14 -11.02
CA ASP A 377 22.65 19.55 -10.61
C ASP A 377 21.26 20.19 -10.41
N ALA A 378 21.25 21.42 -9.89
CA ALA A 378 20.06 22.29 -9.96
C ALA A 378 20.02 23.03 -11.30
N VAL A 379 18.84 23.10 -11.89
CA VAL A 379 18.58 23.79 -13.17
C VAL A 379 17.32 24.64 -13.10
N GLN A 380 17.15 25.54 -14.07
CA GLN A 380 15.87 26.19 -14.33
C GLN A 380 15.19 25.47 -15.50
N LEU A 381 14.02 24.90 -15.25
CA LEU A 381 13.18 24.26 -16.27
C LEU A 381 11.81 24.91 -16.22
N GLU A 382 11.33 25.39 -17.39
CA GLU A 382 10.04 26.08 -17.51
C GLU A 382 9.87 27.29 -16.56
N GLY A 383 10.97 27.96 -16.22
CA GLY A 383 10.96 29.11 -15.31
C GLY A 383 10.92 28.74 -13.81
N GLU A 384 11.09 27.46 -13.47
CA GLU A 384 11.11 26.97 -12.10
C GLU A 384 12.41 26.20 -11.78
N PRO A 385 12.88 26.26 -10.52
CA PRO A 385 14.01 25.44 -10.07
C PRO A 385 13.61 23.95 -10.01
N ALA A 386 14.44 23.12 -10.63
CA ALA A 386 14.33 21.66 -10.62
C ALA A 386 15.71 21.03 -10.40
N ILE A 387 15.72 19.77 -9.97
CA ILE A 387 16.90 18.90 -10.07
C ILE A 387 16.90 18.27 -11.46
N ILE A 388 18.08 18.16 -12.07
CA ILE A 388 18.33 17.26 -13.19
C ILE A 388 19.17 16.07 -12.70
N MET A 389 18.81 14.86 -13.11
CA MET A 389 19.69 13.69 -13.03
C MET A 389 19.80 13.08 -14.42
N GLN A 390 21.02 12.83 -14.87
CA GLN A 390 21.31 12.13 -16.11
C GLN A 390 22.35 11.03 -15.86
N SER A 391 22.01 9.80 -16.24
CA SER A 391 22.93 8.66 -16.25
C SER A 391 23.03 8.07 -17.65
N GLY A 392 24.19 7.53 -18.00
CA GLY A 392 24.40 6.96 -19.32
C GLY A 392 24.81 7.99 -20.37
N GLY A 393 24.94 7.53 -21.62
CA GLY A 393 25.33 8.38 -22.73
C GLY A 393 26.85 8.57 -22.87
N TYR A 394 27.65 7.98 -22.00
CA TYR A 394 29.13 8.06 -22.03
C TYR A 394 29.68 9.49 -21.95
N ILE A 395 28.98 10.37 -21.23
CA ILE A 395 29.50 11.70 -20.88
C ILE A 395 30.64 11.58 -19.86
N GLU A 396 31.51 12.59 -19.76
CA GLU A 396 32.42 12.67 -18.62
C GLU A 396 31.62 12.99 -17.34
N PRO A 397 32.01 12.44 -16.16
CA PRO A 397 31.33 12.70 -14.90
C PRO A 397 31.30 14.20 -14.58
N LYS A 398 30.13 14.72 -14.24
CA LYS A 398 29.90 16.10 -13.81
C LYS A 398 29.22 16.09 -12.44
N ASP A 399 30.01 15.74 -11.43
CA ASP A 399 29.53 15.62 -10.05
C ASP A 399 29.32 16.98 -9.40
N HIS A 400 28.16 17.16 -8.76
CA HIS A 400 27.93 18.27 -7.84
C HIS A 400 28.29 17.82 -6.41
N ASN A 401 29.25 18.51 -5.80
CA ASN A 401 29.70 18.20 -4.44
C ASN A 401 28.90 19.00 -3.41
N GLY A 402 28.22 18.30 -2.50
CA GLY A 402 27.54 18.90 -1.35
C GLY A 402 26.03 19.02 -1.49
N TRP A 403 25.45 19.91 -0.68
CA TRP A 403 24.00 20.10 -0.63
C TRP A 403 23.53 21.11 -1.67
N VAL A 404 22.42 20.80 -2.32
CA VAL A 404 21.67 21.69 -3.21
C VAL A 404 20.37 22.12 -2.54
N THR A 405 19.96 23.38 -2.71
CA THR A 405 18.69 23.90 -2.18
C THR A 405 17.88 24.53 -3.31
N LEU A 406 16.67 24.03 -3.56
CA LEU A 406 15.78 24.59 -4.58
C LEU A 406 14.86 25.67 -4.00
N ALA A 407 14.86 26.87 -4.59
CA ALA A 407 13.99 27.96 -4.18
C ALA A 407 12.59 27.84 -4.80
N TYR A 408 11.78 26.90 -4.32
CA TYR A 408 10.42 26.69 -4.85
C TYR A 408 9.59 27.98 -4.82
N GLN A 409 8.91 28.28 -5.93
CA GLN A 409 7.99 29.40 -6.03
C GLN A 409 6.72 29.09 -5.23
N LYS A 410 6.28 30.03 -4.39
CA LYS A 410 5.09 29.92 -3.54
C LYS A 410 3.94 30.72 -4.19
N GLU A 411 3.20 30.11 -5.11
CA GLU A 411 1.95 30.61 -5.73
C GLU A 411 0.99 29.41 -5.93
N PRO A 412 -0.36 29.58 -5.99
CA PRO A 412 -1.27 28.88 -5.06
C PRO A 412 -1.83 27.53 -5.56
N ASP A 413 -1.75 27.21 -6.84
CA ASP A 413 -2.59 26.16 -7.46
C ASP A 413 -1.93 24.76 -7.59
N TYR A 414 -0.75 24.57 -7.01
CA TYR A 414 0.04 23.35 -7.29
C TYR A 414 -0.11 22.25 -6.25
N LEU A 415 -0.21 22.63 -4.98
CA LEU A 415 -0.48 21.68 -3.91
C LEU A 415 -1.98 21.42 -3.84
N PRO A 416 -2.42 20.16 -3.64
CA PRO A 416 -3.83 19.88 -3.45
C PRO A 416 -4.39 20.71 -2.28
N ALA A 417 -5.44 21.48 -2.56
CA ALA A 417 -6.22 22.13 -1.52
C ALA A 417 -6.82 21.06 -0.59
N ASP A 418 -7.07 21.43 0.67
CA ASP A 418 -7.63 20.48 1.64
C ASP A 418 -8.92 19.83 1.12
N SER A 419 -9.77 20.56 0.40
CA SER A 419 -11.02 20.05 -0.19
C SER A 419 -10.75 18.90 -1.17
N VAL A 420 -9.66 18.97 -1.94
CA VAL A 420 -9.20 17.90 -2.82
C VAL A 420 -8.74 16.71 -2.00
N LEU A 421 -7.89 16.92 -0.99
CA LEU A 421 -7.41 15.83 -0.11
C LEU A 421 -8.58 15.07 0.54
N ALA A 422 -9.56 15.80 1.07
CA ALA A 422 -10.75 15.20 1.68
C ALA A 422 -11.60 14.44 0.65
N ALA A 423 -11.75 14.98 -0.57
CA ALA A 423 -12.47 14.29 -1.63
C ALA A 423 -11.78 12.99 -2.07
N LEU A 424 -10.45 12.97 -2.16
CA LEU A 424 -9.68 11.76 -2.48
C LEU A 424 -9.83 10.68 -1.41
N VAL A 425 -9.71 11.05 -0.13
CA VAL A 425 -9.93 10.11 0.98
C VAL A 425 -11.33 9.50 0.94
N GLN A 426 -12.35 10.33 0.73
CA GLN A 426 -13.74 9.86 0.67
C GLN A 426 -14.01 9.00 -0.57
N ARG A 427 -13.46 9.38 -1.73
CA ARG A 427 -13.66 8.66 -2.99
C ARG A 427 -12.98 7.30 -2.99
N ASP A 428 -11.76 7.20 -2.43
CA ASP A 428 -10.88 6.05 -2.70
C ASP A 428 -10.48 5.28 -1.43
N VAL A 429 -10.17 5.97 -0.34
CA VAL A 429 -9.65 5.32 0.89
C VAL A 429 -10.78 4.69 1.71
N VAL A 430 -11.89 5.39 1.87
CA VAL A 430 -13.06 4.86 2.62
C VAL A 430 -13.60 3.58 1.96
N PRO A 431 -13.82 3.51 0.63
CA PRO A 431 -14.21 2.26 -0.01
C PRO A 431 -13.15 1.16 0.06
N ALA A 432 -11.85 1.50 0.09
CA ALA A 432 -10.79 0.50 0.24
C ALA A 432 -10.81 -0.16 1.64
N VAL A 433 -11.08 0.61 2.68
CA VAL A 433 -11.32 0.08 4.04
C VAL A 433 -12.55 -0.83 4.04
N GLN A 434 -13.66 -0.37 3.44
CA GLN A 434 -14.89 -1.18 3.32
C GLN A 434 -14.65 -2.51 2.61
N ALA A 435 -13.92 -2.49 1.49
CA ALA A 435 -13.61 -3.67 0.69
C ALA A 435 -12.87 -4.72 1.53
N GLN A 436 -12.00 -4.29 2.44
CA GLN A 436 -11.33 -5.19 3.35
C GLN A 436 -12.29 -5.80 4.39
N ASP A 437 -13.23 -5.03 4.93
CA ASP A 437 -14.21 -5.56 5.87
C ASP A 437 -15.17 -6.55 5.20
N VAL A 438 -15.52 -6.35 3.93
CA VAL A 438 -16.19 -7.37 3.11
C VAL A 438 -15.35 -8.65 3.05
N GLN A 439 -14.01 -8.56 2.87
CA GLN A 439 -13.15 -9.75 2.87
C GLN A 439 -13.06 -10.42 4.24
N ARG A 440 -13.07 -9.65 5.34
CA ARG A 440 -13.14 -10.20 6.70
C ARG A 440 -14.46 -10.93 6.92
N MET A 441 -15.59 -10.34 6.53
CA MET A 441 -16.90 -10.98 6.61
C MET A 441 -16.96 -12.25 5.77
N ARG A 442 -16.47 -12.23 4.52
CA ARG A 442 -16.35 -13.43 3.69
C ARG A 442 -15.51 -14.51 4.36
N THR A 443 -14.45 -14.13 5.06
CA THR A 443 -13.63 -15.07 5.84
C THR A 443 -14.42 -15.68 6.98
N ALA A 444 -15.13 -14.87 7.78
CA ALA A 444 -16.00 -15.35 8.84
C ALA A 444 -17.08 -16.30 8.32
N LEU A 445 -17.72 -15.97 7.20
CA LEU A 445 -18.72 -16.83 6.53
C LEU A 445 -18.13 -18.14 5.96
N ARG A 446 -16.84 -18.17 5.63
CA ARG A 446 -16.15 -19.43 5.29
C ARG A 446 -15.92 -20.28 6.53
N ASP A 447 -15.77 -19.67 7.70
CA ASP A 447 -15.57 -20.40 8.95
C ASP A 447 -16.89 -20.95 9.53
N THR A 448 -18.06 -20.52 9.04
CA THR A 448 -19.39 -21.03 9.47
C THR A 448 -19.83 -22.32 8.77
N TYR A 449 -18.89 -23.10 8.23
CA TYR A 449 -19.18 -24.40 7.65
C TYR A 449 -18.70 -25.50 8.59
N ALA A 450 -19.54 -26.50 8.83
CA ALA A 450 -19.18 -27.71 9.53
C ALA A 450 -18.79 -28.80 8.54
N GLU A 451 -17.74 -29.55 8.88
CA GLU A 451 -17.39 -30.75 8.13
C GLU A 451 -18.37 -31.88 8.41
N ILE A 452 -18.86 -32.52 7.35
CA ILE A 452 -19.60 -33.76 7.42
C ILE A 452 -18.56 -34.86 7.67
N PRO A 453 -18.67 -35.64 8.76
CA PRO A 453 -17.62 -36.57 9.17
C PRO A 453 -17.16 -37.50 8.03
N GLN A 454 -15.86 -37.48 7.70
CA GLN A 454 -15.30 -38.29 6.62
C GLN A 454 -15.58 -39.79 6.80
N SER A 455 -15.69 -40.27 8.05
CA SER A 455 -16.06 -41.64 8.37
C SER A 455 -17.44 -42.06 7.85
N GLN A 456 -18.31 -41.10 7.51
CA GLN A 456 -19.62 -41.36 6.89
C GLN A 456 -19.53 -41.50 5.37
N TRP A 457 -18.42 -41.10 4.76
CA TRP A 457 -18.15 -41.19 3.33
C TRP A 457 -17.31 -42.41 2.98
N LYS A 458 -17.48 -42.92 1.75
CA LYS A 458 -16.65 -43.99 1.18
C LYS A 458 -16.33 -43.68 -0.27
N VAL A 459 -15.09 -43.92 -0.68
CA VAL A 459 -14.73 -43.95 -2.10
C VAL A 459 -15.23 -45.27 -2.71
N VAL A 460 -16.10 -45.16 -3.72
CA VAL A 460 -16.73 -46.32 -4.40
C VAL A 460 -16.40 -46.39 -5.89
N GLY A 461 -15.64 -45.43 -6.41
CA GLY A 461 -15.15 -45.44 -7.78
C GLY A 461 -14.11 -44.36 -8.03
N PHE A 462 -13.27 -44.54 -9.04
CA PHE A 462 -12.25 -43.59 -9.47
C PHE A 462 -11.89 -43.83 -10.94
N SER A 463 -11.31 -42.84 -11.62
CA SER A 463 -10.81 -43.00 -12.99
C SER A 463 -9.52 -43.83 -13.04
N SER A 464 -8.56 -43.51 -12.17
CA SER A 464 -7.29 -44.20 -12.01
C SER A 464 -6.74 -43.98 -10.60
N GLN A 465 -5.76 -44.77 -10.18
CA GLN A 465 -5.01 -44.57 -8.94
C GLN A 465 -3.61 -45.18 -9.08
N GLU A 466 -2.62 -44.61 -8.43
CA GLU A 466 -1.27 -45.17 -8.39
C GLU A 466 -1.16 -46.18 -7.24
N ALA A 467 -1.30 -47.47 -7.57
CA ALA A 467 -1.34 -48.54 -6.56
C ALA A 467 0.04 -49.18 -6.28
N SER A 468 1.12 -48.69 -6.87
CA SER A 468 2.45 -49.32 -6.72
C SER A 468 3.62 -48.35 -6.67
N GLY A 469 3.57 -47.26 -7.45
CA GLY A 469 4.64 -46.28 -7.58
C GLY A 469 4.84 -45.42 -6.34
N GLU A 470 3.77 -45.16 -5.58
CA GLU A 470 3.81 -44.31 -4.39
C GLU A 470 4.02 -45.15 -3.12
N ASP A 471 5.15 -44.94 -2.44
CA ASP A 471 5.54 -45.62 -1.19
C ASP A 471 5.28 -47.15 -1.21
N ASN A 472 5.73 -47.82 -2.28
CA ASN A 472 5.51 -49.25 -2.50
C ASN A 472 4.03 -49.68 -2.47
N GLY A 473 3.13 -48.80 -2.92
CA GLY A 473 1.68 -49.03 -2.96
C GLY A 473 0.96 -48.78 -1.63
N ARG A 474 1.65 -48.24 -0.62
CA ARG A 474 1.02 -47.77 0.63
C ARG A 474 0.39 -46.39 0.47
N ASN A 475 0.81 -45.63 -0.54
CA ASN A 475 0.27 -44.32 -0.88
C ASN A 475 -0.26 -44.32 -2.33
N GLY A 476 -0.92 -43.26 -2.77
CA GLY A 476 -1.45 -43.11 -4.14
C GLY A 476 -2.87 -43.69 -4.38
N LEU A 477 -3.46 -44.37 -3.39
CA LEU A 477 -4.79 -44.98 -3.50
C LEU A 477 -5.92 -43.97 -3.33
N ALA A 478 -7.00 -44.11 -4.12
CA ALA A 478 -8.13 -43.17 -4.09
C ALA A 478 -8.82 -43.06 -2.72
N LYS A 479 -8.84 -44.15 -1.94
CA LYS A 479 -9.46 -44.17 -0.59
C LYS A 479 -8.77 -43.27 0.43
N LEU A 480 -7.53 -42.85 0.18
CA LEU A 480 -6.73 -42.08 1.13
C LEU A 480 -7.23 -40.64 1.25
N VAL A 481 -8.03 -40.16 0.30
CA VAL A 481 -8.64 -38.81 0.35
C VAL A 481 -9.66 -38.60 1.48
N LEU A 482 -9.91 -39.62 2.31
CA LEU A 482 -10.87 -39.62 3.42
C LEU A 482 -10.25 -40.18 4.72
N ASP A 483 -8.92 -40.27 4.82
CA ASP A 483 -8.26 -40.88 5.97
C ASP A 483 -7.82 -39.88 7.06
N GLY A 484 -7.97 -38.57 6.80
CA GLY A 484 -7.69 -37.50 7.75
C GLY A 484 -6.19 -37.23 7.91
N ASN A 485 -5.36 -37.68 6.98
CA ASN A 485 -3.91 -37.56 7.04
C ASN A 485 -3.34 -36.89 5.78
N ASN A 486 -2.93 -35.62 5.93
CA ASN A 486 -2.35 -34.83 4.84
C ASN A 486 -1.05 -35.41 4.24
N SER A 487 -0.42 -36.40 4.87
CA SER A 487 0.79 -37.07 4.35
C SER A 487 0.49 -38.28 3.45
N THR A 488 -0.76 -38.73 3.41
CA THR A 488 -1.27 -39.75 2.47
C THR A 488 -2.13 -39.06 1.41
N PHE A 489 -2.15 -39.59 0.20
CA PHE A 489 -2.83 -38.98 -0.92
C PHE A 489 -3.26 -39.98 -1.98
N TRP A 490 -4.35 -39.68 -2.68
CA TRP A 490 -4.61 -40.24 -4.00
C TRP A 490 -3.67 -39.61 -5.01
N HIS A 491 -3.10 -40.42 -5.89
CA HIS A 491 -2.39 -39.94 -7.08
C HIS A 491 -3.00 -40.62 -8.31
N SER A 492 -3.35 -39.86 -9.34
CA SER A 492 -3.76 -40.43 -10.64
C SER A 492 -2.62 -41.29 -11.20
N GLU A 493 -2.92 -42.48 -11.72
CA GLU A 493 -1.88 -43.45 -12.12
C GLU A 493 -0.84 -42.83 -13.09
N TRP A 494 0.44 -42.96 -12.75
CA TRP A 494 1.53 -42.35 -13.54
C TRP A 494 2.54 -43.36 -14.07
N ARG A 495 2.68 -44.52 -13.42
CA ARG A 495 3.74 -45.48 -13.70
C ARG A 495 3.63 -46.14 -15.08
N SER A 496 2.41 -46.44 -15.54
CA SER A 496 2.12 -47.01 -16.85
C SER A 496 2.20 -45.98 -17.98
N GLY A 497 2.06 -44.70 -17.64
CA GLY A 497 2.03 -43.59 -18.58
C GLY A 497 0.71 -43.40 -19.34
N SER A 498 -0.34 -44.18 -19.07
CA SER A 498 -1.61 -44.12 -19.83
C SER A 498 -2.70 -43.21 -19.22
N HIS A 499 -2.56 -42.76 -17.96
CA HIS A 499 -3.54 -41.92 -17.27
C HIS A 499 -2.96 -40.55 -16.90
N ASN A 500 -2.26 -39.95 -17.86
CA ASN A 500 -1.51 -38.71 -17.68
C ASN A 500 -2.25 -37.47 -18.20
N ASN A 501 -3.57 -37.54 -18.38
CA ASN A 501 -4.39 -36.43 -18.86
C ASN A 501 -5.78 -36.48 -18.25
N TYR A 502 -6.41 -35.32 -18.14
CA TYR A 502 -7.83 -35.21 -17.79
C TYR A 502 -8.73 -35.91 -18.84
N PRO A 503 -9.90 -36.43 -18.44
CA PRO A 503 -10.52 -36.26 -17.14
C PRO A 503 -10.02 -37.24 -16.06
N HIS A 504 -9.99 -36.75 -14.83
CA HIS A 504 -9.78 -37.56 -13.63
C HIS A 504 -11.03 -37.51 -12.76
N SER A 505 -11.37 -38.59 -12.07
CA SER A 505 -12.55 -38.60 -11.22
C SER A 505 -12.41 -39.46 -9.97
N ILE A 506 -13.09 -39.04 -8.89
CA ILE A 506 -13.34 -39.84 -7.70
C ILE A 506 -14.84 -39.82 -7.41
N THR A 507 -15.38 -40.97 -7.05
CA THR A 507 -16.79 -41.20 -6.74
C THR A 507 -16.95 -41.63 -5.29
N PHE A 508 -17.90 -41.00 -4.61
CA PHE A 508 -18.19 -41.14 -3.20
C PHE A 508 -19.62 -41.64 -2.98
N SER A 509 -19.81 -42.40 -1.92
CA SER A 509 -21.12 -42.64 -1.31
C SER A 509 -21.13 -42.15 0.12
N HIS A 510 -22.30 -41.77 0.62
CA HIS A 510 -22.50 -41.35 2.01
C HIS A 510 -23.38 -42.35 2.76
N THR A 511 -23.20 -42.43 4.08
CA THR A 511 -24.03 -43.25 4.97
C THR A 511 -25.34 -42.52 5.27
N GLY A 512 -26.44 -42.95 4.67
CA GLY A 512 -27.73 -42.29 4.82
C GLY A 512 -27.85 -41.01 3.99
N GLU A 513 -28.96 -40.29 4.17
CA GLU A 513 -29.19 -39.01 3.52
C GLU A 513 -28.26 -37.94 4.11
N THR A 514 -27.77 -37.03 3.26
CA THR A 514 -26.98 -35.88 3.69
C THR A 514 -27.23 -34.68 2.79
N THR A 515 -26.95 -33.48 3.30
CA THR A 515 -26.92 -32.25 2.50
C THR A 515 -25.53 -31.65 2.61
N LEU A 516 -24.93 -31.34 1.46
CA LEU A 516 -23.65 -30.66 1.39
C LEU A 516 -23.77 -29.38 0.56
N GLU A 517 -22.92 -28.41 0.89
CA GLU A 517 -22.90 -27.09 0.26
C GLU A 517 -21.50 -26.68 -0.18
N ARG A 518 -20.47 -27.27 0.42
CA ARG A 518 -19.07 -26.97 0.11
C ARG A 518 -18.21 -28.23 0.10
N ILE A 519 -17.21 -28.23 -0.77
CA ILE A 519 -16.22 -29.30 -0.87
C ILE A 519 -14.85 -28.65 -0.86
N THR A 520 -13.97 -29.07 0.04
CA THR A 520 -12.58 -28.62 0.10
C THR A 520 -11.67 -29.74 -0.37
N LEU A 521 -10.74 -29.41 -1.25
CA LEU A 521 -9.74 -30.30 -1.82
C LEU A 521 -8.37 -29.83 -1.32
N THR A 522 -7.60 -30.75 -0.74
CA THR A 522 -6.23 -30.49 -0.31
C THR A 522 -5.29 -31.31 -1.17
N THR A 523 -4.40 -30.64 -1.89
CA THR A 523 -3.31 -31.26 -2.66
C THR A 523 -2.12 -31.53 -1.77
N ASP A 524 -1.45 -32.65 -2.01
CA ASP A 524 -0.21 -33.03 -1.34
C ASP A 524 0.88 -31.95 -1.50
N ALA A 525 1.64 -31.71 -0.44
CA ALA A 525 2.65 -30.67 -0.41
C ALA A 525 3.78 -30.90 -1.43
N GLY A 526 4.14 -32.17 -1.68
CA GLY A 526 5.13 -32.56 -2.69
C GLY A 526 4.63 -32.41 -4.13
N HIS A 527 3.33 -32.20 -4.33
CA HIS A 527 2.67 -32.10 -5.63
C HIS A 527 2.04 -30.72 -5.85
N SER A 528 2.71 -29.67 -5.37
CA SER A 528 2.21 -28.29 -5.39
C SER A 528 2.33 -27.56 -6.74
N ASP A 529 2.99 -28.15 -7.75
CA ASP A 529 3.01 -27.58 -9.10
C ASP A 529 1.62 -27.62 -9.74
N ALA A 530 0.97 -26.47 -9.74
CA ALA A 530 -0.36 -26.29 -10.27
C ALA A 530 -0.52 -26.62 -11.76
N ASN A 531 0.56 -26.50 -12.55
CA ASN A 531 0.53 -26.83 -13.97
C ASN A 531 0.61 -28.34 -14.24
N GLN A 532 0.88 -29.14 -13.21
CA GLN A 532 1.07 -30.58 -13.31
C GLN A 532 0.04 -31.37 -12.50
N TYR A 533 -0.38 -30.87 -11.33
CA TYR A 533 -1.14 -31.67 -10.35
C TYR A 533 -2.51 -31.09 -9.95
N LEU A 534 -2.82 -29.84 -10.29
CA LEU A 534 -4.08 -29.20 -9.89
C LEU A 534 -5.09 -29.15 -11.03
N ALA A 535 -6.37 -29.26 -10.70
CA ALA A 535 -7.46 -29.06 -11.66
C ALA A 535 -7.84 -27.58 -11.73
N SER A 536 -8.16 -27.09 -12.92
CA SER A 536 -8.75 -25.77 -13.15
C SER A 536 -10.27 -25.84 -13.31
N THR A 537 -10.84 -27.02 -13.61
CA THR A 537 -12.29 -27.22 -13.78
C THR A 537 -12.74 -28.57 -13.24
N VAL A 538 -13.82 -28.55 -12.45
CA VAL A 538 -14.47 -29.75 -11.90
C VAL A 538 -15.97 -29.72 -12.16
N GLN A 539 -16.53 -30.87 -12.52
CA GLN A 539 -17.96 -31.11 -12.57
C GLN A 539 -18.36 -31.91 -11.33
N VAL A 540 -19.33 -31.39 -10.58
CA VAL A 540 -19.96 -32.11 -9.47
C VAL A 540 -21.17 -32.85 -10.04
N GLN A 541 -21.20 -34.17 -9.89
CA GLN A 541 -22.19 -35.03 -10.56
C GLN A 541 -22.81 -36.03 -9.60
N THR A 542 -24.03 -36.48 -9.88
CA THR A 542 -24.72 -37.50 -9.09
C THR A 542 -25.26 -38.64 -9.94
N ALA A 543 -25.39 -39.82 -9.35
CA ALA A 543 -25.99 -41.00 -9.98
C ALA A 543 -26.56 -41.95 -8.93
N GLY A 544 -27.52 -42.80 -9.31
CA GLY A 544 -28.04 -43.86 -8.42
C GLY A 544 -27.16 -45.11 -8.35
N LYS A 545 -26.16 -45.23 -9.23
CA LYS A 545 -25.23 -46.36 -9.32
C LYS A 545 -23.98 -45.96 -10.09
N THR A 546 -22.87 -46.68 -9.90
CA THR A 546 -21.56 -46.34 -10.49
C THR A 546 -21.56 -46.37 -12.03
N SER A 547 -22.40 -47.20 -12.63
CA SER A 547 -22.57 -47.28 -14.10
C SER A 547 -23.35 -46.11 -14.71
N GLY A 548 -23.89 -45.19 -13.90
CA GLY A 548 -24.67 -44.04 -14.36
C GLY A 548 -26.13 -44.38 -14.70
N PRO A 549 -26.84 -43.47 -15.43
CA PRO A 549 -26.34 -42.23 -16.00
C PRO A 549 -25.94 -41.19 -14.93
N TRP A 550 -24.94 -40.37 -15.25
CA TRP A 550 -24.44 -39.31 -14.38
C TRP A 550 -25.11 -37.98 -14.74
N THR A 551 -25.63 -37.28 -13.74
CA THR A 551 -26.23 -35.95 -13.89
C THR A 551 -25.27 -34.90 -13.33
N THR A 552 -24.90 -33.89 -14.12
CA THR A 552 -24.09 -32.78 -13.63
C THR A 552 -24.95 -31.82 -12.83
N VAL A 553 -24.62 -31.65 -11.56
CA VAL A 553 -25.25 -30.68 -10.64
C VAL A 553 -24.71 -29.28 -10.90
N GLY A 554 -23.39 -29.16 -11.14
CA GLY A 554 -22.73 -27.89 -11.44
C GLY A 554 -21.33 -28.10 -12.01
N THR A 555 -20.80 -27.07 -12.66
CA THR A 555 -19.41 -27.02 -13.17
C THR A 555 -18.72 -25.81 -12.57
N TYR A 556 -17.59 -26.03 -11.92
CA TYR A 556 -16.91 -25.02 -11.12
C TYR A 556 -15.48 -24.82 -11.60
N THR A 557 -15.04 -23.57 -11.63
CA THR A 557 -13.64 -23.19 -11.84
C THR A 557 -12.91 -23.21 -10.51
N LEU A 558 -11.72 -23.79 -10.50
CA LEU A 558 -10.91 -23.92 -9.29
C LEU A 558 -9.73 -22.95 -9.33
N PRO A 559 -9.33 -22.36 -8.19
CA PRO A 559 -8.21 -21.43 -8.12
C PRO A 559 -6.85 -22.17 -8.15
N LYS A 560 -5.79 -21.46 -8.54
CA LYS A 560 -4.42 -22.00 -8.67
C LYS A 560 -3.70 -22.08 -7.32
N THR A 561 -4.25 -22.86 -6.38
CA THR A 561 -3.79 -23.03 -5.00
C THR A 561 -3.90 -24.50 -4.59
N THR A 562 -3.00 -24.97 -3.73
CA THR A 562 -2.99 -26.35 -3.22
C THR A 562 -4.20 -26.69 -2.34
N THR A 563 -4.90 -25.70 -1.80
CA THR A 563 -6.24 -25.88 -1.24
C THR A 563 -7.27 -25.24 -2.16
N GLN A 564 -8.15 -26.05 -2.72
CA GLN A 564 -9.21 -25.61 -3.63
C GLN A 564 -10.58 -25.84 -3.00
N THR A 565 -11.46 -24.84 -3.08
CA THR A 565 -12.80 -24.92 -2.49
C THR A 565 -13.85 -24.83 -3.59
N ILE A 566 -14.83 -25.73 -3.56
CA ILE A 566 -16.04 -25.73 -4.39
C ILE A 566 -17.21 -25.35 -3.49
N THR A 567 -17.76 -24.15 -3.66
CA THR A 567 -19.05 -23.78 -3.05
C THR A 567 -20.15 -24.02 -4.07
N LEU A 568 -21.13 -24.85 -3.72
CA LEU A 568 -22.23 -25.21 -4.61
C LEU A 568 -23.21 -24.04 -4.75
N ASP A 569 -23.78 -23.86 -5.94
CA ASP A 569 -24.76 -22.79 -6.21
C ASP A 569 -26.03 -22.90 -5.36
N ARG A 570 -26.31 -24.10 -4.87
CA ARG A 570 -27.39 -24.43 -3.94
C ARG A 570 -27.02 -25.67 -3.12
N PRO A 571 -27.59 -25.85 -1.91
CA PRO A 571 -27.42 -27.07 -1.16
C PRO A 571 -27.78 -28.30 -1.99
N LEU A 572 -26.91 -29.30 -1.98
CA LEU A 572 -27.10 -30.59 -2.64
C LEU A 572 -27.51 -31.62 -1.61
N THR A 573 -28.79 -31.98 -1.59
CA THR A 573 -29.26 -33.13 -0.81
C THR A 573 -29.02 -34.41 -1.61
N LEU A 574 -28.28 -35.33 -1.01
CA LEU A 574 -28.03 -36.68 -1.52
C LEU A 574 -28.88 -37.67 -0.71
N PRO A 575 -29.95 -38.26 -1.29
CA PRO A 575 -30.69 -39.33 -0.65
C PRO A 575 -29.79 -40.54 -0.38
N ALA A 576 -30.19 -41.37 0.59
CA ALA A 576 -29.47 -42.58 0.92
C ALA A 576 -29.23 -43.46 -0.33
N GLY A 577 -27.96 -43.81 -0.58
CA GLY A 577 -27.54 -44.63 -1.73
C GLY A 577 -27.26 -43.84 -3.02
N GLN A 578 -27.51 -42.53 -3.06
CA GLN A 578 -27.07 -41.69 -4.18
C GLN A 578 -25.55 -41.48 -4.13
N LEU A 579 -24.90 -41.55 -5.30
CA LEU A 579 -23.47 -41.34 -5.47
C LEU A 579 -23.17 -39.89 -5.84
N LEU A 580 -22.03 -39.39 -5.36
CA LEU A 580 -21.45 -38.10 -5.70
C LEU A 580 -20.13 -38.33 -6.45
N ARG A 581 -19.93 -37.70 -7.60
CA ARG A 581 -18.67 -37.75 -8.35
C ARG A 581 -18.09 -36.36 -8.53
N LEU A 582 -16.81 -36.24 -8.22
CA LEU A 582 -15.98 -35.11 -8.63
C LEU A 582 -15.28 -35.52 -9.92
N ASN A 583 -15.68 -34.92 -11.04
CA ASN A 583 -15.13 -35.18 -12.37
C ASN A 583 -14.31 -33.97 -12.81
N PHE A 584 -13.00 -34.03 -12.61
CA PHE A 584 -12.06 -33.00 -13.01
C PHE A 584 -11.81 -33.09 -14.50
N THR A 585 -11.99 -31.99 -15.23
CA THR A 585 -12.03 -32.01 -16.70
C THR A 585 -10.91 -31.22 -17.37
N LYS A 586 -10.23 -30.33 -16.62
CA LYS A 586 -9.14 -29.49 -17.13
C LYS A 586 -8.11 -29.18 -16.05
N GLY A 587 -6.87 -28.98 -16.47
CA GLY A 587 -5.74 -28.49 -15.67
C GLY A 587 -5.36 -27.04 -16.02
N PHE A 588 -4.23 -26.56 -15.50
CA PHE A 588 -3.74 -25.20 -15.77
C PHE A 588 -2.74 -25.09 -16.93
N SER A 589 -2.16 -26.19 -17.40
CA SER A 589 -1.22 -26.20 -18.52
C SER A 589 -1.91 -26.49 -19.86
N ASN A 590 -1.43 -25.82 -20.92
CA ASN A 590 -1.84 -26.04 -22.31
C ASN A 590 -0.89 -27.05 -22.97
N GLY A 591 -1.09 -28.34 -22.69
CA GLY A 591 -0.30 -29.45 -23.24
C GLY A 591 0.75 -30.01 -22.27
N GLY A 592 1.02 -31.32 -22.39
CA GLY A 592 1.88 -32.07 -21.46
C GLY A 592 1.10 -33.07 -20.61
N ARG A 593 1.79 -33.81 -19.74
CA ARG A 593 1.16 -34.76 -18.79
C ARG A 593 0.57 -33.98 -17.62
N HIS A 594 -0.70 -34.21 -17.31
CA HIS A 594 -1.40 -33.62 -16.17
C HIS A 594 -2.01 -34.70 -15.28
N PHE A 595 -1.48 -34.79 -14.08
CA PHE A 595 -1.89 -35.70 -13.03
C PHE A 595 -2.77 -34.96 -12.01
N MET A 596 -3.25 -35.70 -11.02
CA MET A 596 -3.83 -35.16 -9.80
C MET A 596 -3.27 -35.88 -8.59
N ALA A 597 -2.94 -35.11 -7.56
CA ALA A 597 -2.61 -35.62 -6.24
C ALA A 597 -3.46 -34.91 -5.19
N LEU A 598 -4.32 -35.64 -4.48
CA LEU A 598 -5.17 -35.09 -3.42
C LEU A 598 -4.91 -35.84 -2.12
N SER A 599 -4.49 -35.13 -1.09
CA SER A 599 -4.39 -35.68 0.26
C SER A 599 -5.75 -35.84 0.90
N GLU A 600 -6.62 -34.83 0.79
CA GLU A 600 -7.93 -34.83 1.46
C GLU A 600 -9.04 -34.25 0.59
N VAL A 601 -10.23 -34.81 0.76
CA VAL A 601 -11.51 -34.27 0.28
C VAL A 601 -12.47 -34.16 1.45
N ASN A 602 -12.79 -32.93 1.86
CA ASN A 602 -13.70 -32.65 2.96
C ASN A 602 -15.04 -32.15 2.41
N PHE A 603 -16.13 -32.78 2.81
CA PHE A 603 -17.49 -32.35 2.47
C PHE A 603 -18.08 -31.56 3.62
N GLN A 604 -18.71 -30.44 3.32
CA GLN A 604 -19.10 -29.46 4.32
C GLN A 604 -20.53 -28.97 4.07
N VAL A 605 -21.23 -28.71 5.16
CA VAL A 605 -22.58 -28.12 5.19
C VAL A 605 -22.51 -26.80 5.96
N LYS A 606 -23.40 -25.87 5.66
CA LYS A 606 -23.48 -24.64 6.44
C LYS A 606 -23.91 -24.97 7.86
N ASP A 607 -23.18 -24.45 8.84
CA ASP A 607 -23.57 -24.53 10.25
C ASP A 607 -24.48 -23.34 10.56
N LEU A 608 -25.79 -23.62 10.65
CA LEU A 608 -26.79 -22.61 10.98
C LEU A 608 -26.54 -21.99 12.35
N THR A 609 -26.07 -22.78 13.33
CA THR A 609 -25.77 -22.29 14.67
C THR A 609 -24.62 -21.30 14.64
N ALA A 610 -23.57 -21.60 13.86
CA ALA A 610 -22.44 -20.69 13.69
C ALA A 610 -22.84 -19.38 13.00
N LEU A 611 -23.74 -19.41 12.01
CA LEU A 611 -24.29 -18.20 11.39
C LEU A 611 -25.12 -17.37 12.37
N GLN A 612 -25.98 -18.01 13.16
CA GLN A 612 -26.78 -17.34 14.19
C GLN A 612 -25.88 -16.67 15.23
N GLN A 613 -24.84 -17.39 15.69
CA GLN A 613 -23.83 -16.84 16.61
C GLN A 613 -23.07 -15.67 15.98
N LEU A 614 -22.79 -15.70 14.67
CA LEU A 614 -22.14 -14.59 13.99
C LEU A 614 -23.03 -13.34 13.94
N VAL A 615 -24.33 -13.49 13.72
CA VAL A 615 -25.31 -12.38 13.82
C VAL A 615 -25.34 -11.82 15.25
N GLU A 616 -25.51 -12.67 16.27
CA GLU A 616 -25.52 -12.25 17.68
C GLU A 616 -24.22 -11.54 18.08
N ASN A 617 -23.07 -12.03 17.59
CA ASN A 617 -21.78 -11.40 17.81
C ASN A 617 -21.73 -9.96 17.28
N HIS A 618 -22.38 -9.66 16.15
CA HIS A 618 -22.46 -8.30 15.63
C HIS A 618 -23.37 -7.39 16.45
N PHE A 619 -24.46 -7.91 17.03
CA PHE A 619 -25.29 -7.16 17.98
C PHE A 619 -24.57 -6.91 19.30
N ALA A 620 -23.89 -7.91 19.86
CA ALA A 620 -23.16 -7.80 21.12
C ALA A 620 -22.02 -6.76 21.07
N HIS A 621 -21.44 -6.55 19.89
CA HIS A 621 -20.33 -5.63 19.68
C HIS A 621 -20.71 -4.40 18.83
N ALA A 622 -22.01 -4.16 18.65
CA ALA A 622 -22.51 -2.99 17.97
C ALA A 622 -21.99 -1.70 18.64
N GLY A 623 -21.54 -0.74 17.83
CA GLY A 623 -20.94 0.51 18.29
C GLY A 623 -19.51 0.38 18.81
N GLN A 624 -18.90 -0.81 18.81
CA GLN A 624 -17.54 -1.03 19.29
C GLN A 624 -16.48 -0.98 18.18
N PHE A 625 -15.22 -0.89 18.60
CA PHE A 625 -14.07 -0.88 17.70
C PHE A 625 -14.01 -2.14 16.82
N ASN A 626 -13.68 -1.98 15.53
CA ASN A 626 -13.60 -3.03 14.51
C ASN A 626 -14.94 -3.69 14.15
N TYR A 627 -16.05 -3.17 14.66
CA TYR A 627 -17.41 -3.56 14.30
C TYR A 627 -18.13 -2.40 13.58
N TYR A 628 -19.46 -2.38 13.61
CA TYR A 628 -20.31 -1.43 12.90
C TYR A 628 -21.10 -0.58 13.90
N SER A 629 -21.62 0.56 13.46
CA SER A 629 -22.51 1.39 14.29
C SER A 629 -23.74 0.61 14.74
N ALA A 630 -24.28 0.90 15.93
CA ALA A 630 -25.49 0.20 16.40
C ALA A 630 -26.68 0.43 15.46
N ALA A 631 -26.79 1.64 14.91
CA ALA A 631 -27.81 1.97 13.93
C ALA A 631 -27.70 1.13 12.64
N ASP A 632 -26.48 0.89 12.15
CA ASP A 632 -26.29 0.06 10.95
C ASP A 632 -26.51 -1.43 11.23
N VAL A 633 -26.08 -1.93 12.39
CA VAL A 633 -26.34 -3.33 12.78
C VAL A 633 -27.84 -3.59 12.81
N GLU A 634 -28.60 -2.74 13.49
CA GLU A 634 -30.07 -2.82 13.53
C GLU A 634 -30.66 -2.74 12.11
N LYS A 635 -30.23 -1.74 11.32
CA LYS A 635 -30.74 -1.53 9.96
C LYS A 635 -30.55 -2.72 9.03
N TYR A 636 -29.40 -3.40 9.09
CA TYR A 636 -29.06 -4.45 8.13
C TYR A 636 -29.25 -5.87 8.66
N LEU A 637 -29.25 -6.08 9.98
CA LEU A 637 -29.44 -7.40 10.60
C LEU A 637 -30.75 -7.53 11.40
N GLY A 638 -31.44 -6.44 11.74
CA GLY A 638 -32.63 -6.48 12.61
C GLY A 638 -33.72 -7.45 12.15
N GLU A 639 -34.06 -7.45 10.85
CA GLU A 639 -35.08 -8.36 10.31
C GLU A 639 -34.72 -9.83 10.51
N VAL A 640 -33.45 -10.22 10.30
CA VAL A 640 -33.03 -11.62 10.47
C VAL A 640 -32.82 -11.97 11.94
N HIS A 641 -32.49 -10.99 12.79
CA HIS A 641 -32.36 -11.16 14.24
C HIS A 641 -33.72 -11.39 14.92
N ASP A 642 -34.75 -10.62 14.55
CA ASP A 642 -36.12 -10.79 15.06
C ASP A 642 -36.69 -12.20 14.78
N LYS A 643 -36.27 -12.82 13.68
CA LYS A 643 -36.67 -14.17 13.26
C LYS A 643 -35.53 -15.19 13.35
N LEU A 644 -34.50 -14.96 14.16
CA LEU A 644 -33.23 -15.70 14.14
C LEU A 644 -33.38 -17.23 14.23
N ALA A 645 -34.32 -17.71 15.06
CA ALA A 645 -34.60 -19.14 15.23
C ALA A 645 -35.21 -19.81 13.99
N THR A 646 -35.81 -19.02 13.10
CA THR A 646 -36.51 -19.48 11.89
C THR A 646 -35.85 -19.02 10.58
N ALA A 647 -34.87 -18.12 10.66
CA ALA A 647 -34.13 -17.62 9.51
C ALA A 647 -33.32 -18.75 8.84
N THR A 648 -33.34 -18.77 7.51
CA THR A 648 -32.54 -19.71 6.72
C THR A 648 -31.07 -19.27 6.67
N GLY A 649 -30.16 -20.22 6.43
CA GLY A 649 -28.74 -19.89 6.26
C GLY A 649 -28.48 -18.84 5.16
N ALA A 650 -29.22 -18.93 4.05
CA ALA A 650 -29.12 -17.98 2.95
C ALA A 650 -29.56 -16.55 3.34
N GLU A 651 -30.62 -16.40 4.13
CA GLU A 651 -31.05 -15.09 4.64
C GLU A 651 -29.98 -14.47 5.57
N LEU A 652 -29.43 -15.27 6.48
CA LEU A 652 -28.39 -14.82 7.42
C LEU A 652 -27.13 -14.38 6.69
N GLU A 653 -26.66 -15.17 5.72
CA GLU A 653 -25.48 -14.84 4.91
C GLU A 653 -25.67 -13.58 4.08
N ALA A 654 -26.83 -13.45 3.43
CA ALA A 654 -27.15 -12.27 2.65
C ALA A 654 -27.18 -11.01 3.52
N ALA A 655 -27.78 -11.07 4.71
CA ALA A 655 -27.83 -9.97 5.66
C ALA A 655 -26.43 -9.58 6.18
N LEU A 656 -25.60 -10.57 6.55
CA LEU A 656 -24.22 -10.37 7.00
C LEU A 656 -23.34 -9.74 5.91
N LEU A 657 -23.46 -10.21 4.66
CA LEU A 657 -22.77 -9.58 3.53
C LEU A 657 -23.28 -8.17 3.26
N ASN A 658 -24.59 -7.93 3.36
CA ASN A 658 -25.19 -6.61 3.16
C ASN A 658 -24.71 -5.60 4.21
N LEU A 659 -24.63 -6.02 5.48
CA LEU A 659 -23.99 -5.25 6.55
C LEU A 659 -22.55 -4.90 6.16
N ALA A 660 -21.73 -5.90 5.82
CA ALA A 660 -20.33 -5.68 5.47
C ALA A 660 -20.11 -4.86 4.19
N GLN A 661 -21.11 -4.73 3.31
CA GLN A 661 -21.01 -3.92 2.10
C GLN A 661 -21.42 -2.47 2.31
N ASN A 662 -22.36 -2.21 3.22
CA ASN A 662 -23.06 -0.93 3.30
C ASN A 662 -23.00 -0.23 4.66
N ALA A 663 -22.58 -0.92 5.71
CA ALA A 663 -22.48 -0.34 7.04
C ALA A 663 -21.15 0.36 7.27
N ARG A 664 -21.17 1.42 8.08
CA ARG A 664 -19.97 2.15 8.46
C ARG A 664 -19.17 1.32 9.45
N VAL A 665 -17.98 0.89 9.03
CA VAL A 665 -17.05 0.18 9.92
C VAL A 665 -16.35 1.19 10.82
N ILE A 666 -16.36 0.90 12.12
CA ILE A 666 -15.70 1.70 13.15
C ILE A 666 -14.24 1.25 13.23
N LYS A 667 -13.39 1.82 12.36
CA LYS A 667 -11.94 1.59 12.37
C LYS A 667 -11.20 2.64 13.17
N TYR A 668 -10.11 2.21 13.79
CA TYR A 668 -9.20 3.02 14.56
C TYR A 668 -7.77 2.78 14.18
N GLY A 669 -7.00 3.84 14.40
CA GLY A 669 -5.56 3.80 14.39
C GLY A 669 -5.01 4.23 15.75
N PRO A 670 -4.08 3.46 16.34
CA PRO A 670 -3.49 3.84 17.62
C PRO A 670 -2.64 5.11 17.47
N VAL A 671 -2.73 5.99 18.45
CA VAL A 671 -1.76 7.08 18.63
C VAL A 671 -0.68 6.56 19.57
N THR A 672 0.56 6.44 19.09
CA THR A 672 1.66 5.85 19.89
C THR A 672 2.66 6.90 20.38
N ARG A 673 2.63 8.11 19.79
CA ARG A 673 3.46 9.25 20.17
C ARG A 673 2.65 10.56 20.14
N LEU A 674 3.04 11.55 20.94
CA LEU A 674 2.44 12.90 20.90
C LEU A 674 2.51 13.56 19.52
N ALA A 675 3.54 13.24 18.73
CA ALA A 675 3.71 13.76 17.38
C ALA A 675 2.68 13.21 16.38
N ASP A 676 2.03 12.09 16.70
CA ASP A 676 1.03 11.45 15.86
C ASP A 676 -0.37 12.09 16.02
N LEU A 677 -0.52 13.04 16.97
CA LEU A 677 -1.73 13.84 17.12
C LEU A 677 -1.89 14.81 15.95
N ASN A 678 -3.10 14.81 15.41
CA ASN A 678 -3.49 15.53 14.22
C ASN A 678 -4.79 16.27 14.50
N ALA A 679 -4.76 17.60 14.34
CA ALA A 679 -5.91 18.44 14.65
C ALA A 679 -7.10 18.21 13.71
N GLU A 680 -6.90 17.54 12.57
CA GLU A 680 -7.93 17.23 11.58
C GLU A 680 -8.52 15.82 11.75
N ARG A 681 -8.24 15.19 12.89
CA ARG A 681 -8.78 13.88 13.26
C ARG A 681 -9.63 13.98 14.51
N ALA A 682 -10.52 13.01 14.67
CA ALA A 682 -11.28 12.81 15.87
C ALA A 682 -10.72 11.59 16.61
N TYR A 683 -10.78 11.59 17.93
CA TYR A 683 -10.13 10.60 18.76
C TYR A 683 -11.10 9.99 19.77
N VAL A 684 -11.05 8.69 19.92
CA VAL A 684 -11.61 7.98 21.07
C VAL A 684 -10.52 7.93 22.14
N ILE A 685 -10.88 8.30 23.38
CA ILE A 685 -9.96 8.30 24.52
C ILE A 685 -10.47 7.25 25.52
N THR A 686 -9.65 6.24 25.82
CA THR A 686 -10.01 5.15 26.73
C THR A 686 -9.08 5.08 27.93
N ASN A 687 -9.60 4.62 29.06
CA ASN A 687 -8.81 4.41 30.26
C ASN A 687 -8.16 3.02 30.25
N GLN A 688 -6.87 2.96 30.57
CA GLN A 688 -6.10 1.73 30.44
C GLN A 688 -6.38 0.71 31.56
N SER A 689 -6.91 1.14 32.71
CA SER A 689 -7.30 0.27 33.82
C SER A 689 -8.68 -0.41 33.61
N GLY A 690 -9.24 -0.33 32.41
CA GLY A 690 -10.55 -0.89 32.07
C GLY A 690 -11.73 -0.01 32.49
N TYR A 691 -11.49 1.19 32.99
CA TYR A 691 -12.56 2.07 33.46
C TYR A 691 -13.45 2.68 32.35
N GLY A 692 -13.16 2.40 31.08
CA GLY A 692 -14.05 2.70 29.96
C GLY A 692 -13.58 3.83 29.05
N THR A 693 -14.49 4.33 28.22
CA THR A 693 -14.28 5.37 27.21
C THR A 693 -14.75 6.73 27.72
N LEU A 694 -13.95 7.77 27.48
CA LEU A 694 -14.30 9.15 27.79
C LEU A 694 -15.33 9.69 26.80
N THR A 695 -16.46 10.17 27.32
CA THR A 695 -17.60 10.70 26.56
C THR A 695 -18.06 12.04 27.15
N ALA A 696 -18.84 12.81 26.37
CA ALA A 696 -19.52 14.01 26.87
C ALA A 696 -21.00 13.96 26.49
N GLU A 697 -21.89 13.80 27.48
CA GLU A 697 -23.31 13.67 27.22
C GLU A 697 -24.00 15.03 27.12
N ALA A 698 -25.04 15.14 26.29
CA ALA A 698 -25.67 16.42 25.98
C ALA A 698 -26.30 17.15 27.19
N GLN A 699 -26.61 16.40 28.26
CA GLN A 699 -27.30 16.88 29.46
C GLN A 699 -26.39 16.92 30.71
N THR A 700 -25.08 16.64 30.57
CA THR A 700 -24.12 16.73 31.68
C THR A 700 -23.17 17.90 31.46
N ASP A 701 -22.81 18.61 32.53
CA ASP A 701 -21.81 19.68 32.53
C ASP A 701 -20.38 19.14 32.84
N TYR A 702 -20.23 17.82 32.89
CA TYR A 702 -18.96 17.12 33.12
C TYR A 702 -18.77 15.96 32.14
N PRO A 703 -17.51 15.62 31.81
CA PRO A 703 -17.19 14.44 31.01
C PRO A 703 -17.38 13.15 31.83
N THR A 704 -17.74 12.06 31.15
CA THR A 704 -18.10 10.79 31.79
C THR A 704 -17.38 9.60 31.16
N LEU A 705 -17.06 8.58 31.95
CA LEU A 705 -16.60 7.27 31.44
C LEU A 705 -17.79 6.35 31.13
N ARG A 706 -17.75 5.64 30.00
CA ARG A 706 -18.79 4.68 29.58
C ARG A 706 -18.16 3.33 29.22
N GLY A 707 -18.88 2.24 29.43
CA GLY A 707 -18.39 0.89 29.21
C GLY A 707 -17.31 0.47 30.21
N ALA A 708 -17.45 0.88 31.47
CA ALA A 708 -16.47 0.59 32.52
C ALA A 708 -16.48 -0.90 32.91
N ALA A 709 -15.36 -1.59 32.69
CA ALA A 709 -15.07 -2.96 33.10
C ALA A 709 -13.67 -3.03 33.75
N PRO A 710 -13.53 -2.66 35.04
CA PRO A 710 -12.24 -2.54 35.71
C PRO A 710 -11.41 -3.84 35.69
N ILE A 711 -10.14 -3.74 35.28
CA ILE A 711 -9.22 -4.89 35.22
C ILE A 711 -8.69 -5.26 36.62
N ASP A 712 -8.76 -4.32 37.57
CA ASP A 712 -8.35 -4.51 38.97
C ASP A 712 -9.37 -5.32 39.81
N GLY A 713 -10.45 -5.81 39.20
CA GLY A 713 -11.48 -6.63 39.85
C GLY A 713 -12.51 -5.84 40.66
N LYS A 714 -12.43 -4.50 40.68
CA LYS A 714 -13.43 -3.66 41.36
C LYS A 714 -14.72 -3.55 40.54
N GLN A 715 -15.83 -3.27 41.21
CA GLN A 715 -17.10 -2.98 40.55
C GLN A 715 -17.25 -1.48 40.31
N ALA A 716 -17.46 -1.10 39.05
CA ALA A 716 -17.86 0.26 38.68
C ALA A 716 -19.31 0.55 39.10
N LEU A 717 -19.64 1.81 39.35
CA LEU A 717 -21.02 2.25 39.57
C LEU A 717 -21.88 1.96 38.33
N GLU A 718 -23.13 1.54 38.53
CA GLU A 718 -24.05 1.11 37.45
C GLU A 718 -24.15 2.12 36.31
N LEU A 719 -24.18 3.41 36.63
CA LEU A 719 -24.34 4.46 35.64
C LEU A 719 -23.18 4.53 34.62
N TYR A 720 -22.01 3.94 34.90
CA TYR A 720 -20.84 3.92 34.00
C TYR A 720 -20.69 2.63 33.20
N LYS A 721 -21.52 1.60 33.48
CA LYS A 721 -21.41 0.30 32.81
C LYS A 721 -21.98 0.31 31.39
N ALA A 722 -22.85 1.25 31.05
CA ALA A 722 -23.42 1.38 29.72
C ALA A 722 -22.32 1.61 28.66
N THR A 723 -22.19 0.71 27.69
CA THR A 723 -21.23 0.82 26.59
C THR A 723 -21.65 1.92 25.62
N PRO A 724 -20.76 2.87 25.26
CA PRO A 724 -21.10 3.90 24.30
C PRO A 724 -21.00 3.37 22.87
N ASP A 725 -21.84 3.86 21.96
CA ASP A 725 -21.61 3.69 20.52
C ASP A 725 -20.51 4.68 20.10
N LEU A 726 -19.32 4.15 19.81
CA LEU A 726 -18.14 4.94 19.49
C LEU A 726 -18.21 5.63 18.11
N SER A 727 -19.25 5.33 17.35
CA SER A 727 -19.54 5.97 16.08
C SER A 727 -20.33 7.28 16.25
N GLN A 728 -20.81 7.56 17.48
CA GLN A 728 -21.45 8.82 17.86
C GLN A 728 -20.42 9.90 18.20
N ALA A 729 -20.78 11.16 17.93
CA ALA A 729 -19.87 12.28 18.09
C ALA A 729 -19.58 12.64 19.55
N ASN A 730 -20.46 12.32 20.50
CA ASN A 730 -20.23 12.49 21.95
C ASN A 730 -19.07 11.61 22.47
N ALA A 731 -18.76 10.50 21.81
CA ALA A 731 -17.64 9.62 22.13
C ALA A 731 -16.30 10.06 21.48
N SER A 732 -16.33 11.12 20.66
CA SER A 732 -15.18 11.56 19.86
C SER A 732 -14.67 12.94 20.29
N TRP A 733 -13.34 13.07 20.35
CA TRP A 733 -12.63 14.25 20.82
C TRP A 733 -11.65 14.77 19.77
N ILE A 734 -11.61 16.07 19.56
CA ILE A 734 -10.66 16.76 18.69
C ILE A 734 -9.56 17.32 19.57
N ILE A 735 -8.31 17.02 19.25
CA ILE A 735 -7.14 17.45 20.04
C ILE A 735 -6.31 18.41 19.20
N VAL A 736 -6.22 19.67 19.63
CA VAL A 736 -5.53 20.74 18.89
C VAL A 736 -4.37 21.28 19.71
N GLY A 737 -3.14 21.16 19.20
CA GLY A 737 -1.94 21.70 19.86
C GLY A 737 -1.87 23.22 19.81
N VAL A 738 -1.15 23.82 20.76
CA VAL A 738 -0.80 25.25 20.77
C VAL A 738 0.56 25.43 20.05
N ASP A 739 0.73 26.52 19.29
CA ASP A 739 1.83 26.73 18.31
C ASP A 739 3.24 26.22 18.74
N HIS A 740 3.95 25.73 17.73
CA HIS A 740 5.27 25.08 17.72
C HIS A 740 6.28 25.54 18.80
N GLY A 741 6.48 24.69 19.81
CA GLY A 741 7.61 24.83 20.73
C GLY A 741 7.41 24.14 22.07
N ARG A 742 7.68 22.83 22.15
CA ARG A 742 7.91 22.05 23.39
C ARG A 742 6.85 22.11 24.50
N THR A 743 5.71 22.77 24.33
CA THR A 743 4.62 22.73 25.32
C THR A 743 3.66 21.62 24.96
N ASN A 744 3.56 20.61 25.84
CA ASN A 744 2.60 19.51 25.80
C ASN A 744 1.15 19.98 26.06
N GLN A 745 0.77 21.17 25.58
CA GLN A 745 -0.51 21.81 25.89
C GLN A 745 -1.41 21.78 24.66
N TYR A 746 -2.67 21.42 24.89
CA TYR A 746 -3.66 21.15 23.86
C TYR A 746 -5.04 21.72 24.27
N LEU A 747 -5.87 22.02 23.29
CA LEU A 747 -7.32 22.06 23.47
C LEU A 747 -7.87 20.68 23.19
N VAL A 748 -8.72 20.17 24.09
CA VAL A 748 -9.41 18.89 23.93
C VAL A 748 -10.90 19.20 23.83
N PHE A 749 -11.48 19.02 22.65
CA PHE A 749 -12.81 19.51 22.31
C PHE A 749 -13.72 18.34 21.92
N ASN A 750 -14.91 18.22 22.52
CA ASN A 750 -15.82 17.13 22.20
C ASN A 750 -16.61 17.43 20.91
N ALA A 751 -16.63 16.46 19.99
CA ALA A 751 -17.29 16.61 18.69
C ALA A 751 -18.82 16.61 18.77
N GLY A 752 -19.41 16.05 19.82
CA GLY A 752 -20.86 15.98 20.02
C GLY A 752 -21.42 17.21 20.74
N THR A 753 -20.86 17.55 21.91
CA THR A 753 -21.36 18.66 22.74
C THR A 753 -20.84 20.03 22.33
N HIS A 754 -19.76 20.07 21.56
CA HIS A 754 -19.04 21.28 21.15
C HIS A 754 -18.45 22.06 22.33
N GLN A 755 -17.93 21.33 23.32
CA GLN A 755 -17.36 21.90 24.55
C GLN A 755 -15.93 21.42 24.77
N PHE A 756 -15.13 22.24 25.44
CA PHE A 756 -13.77 21.94 25.85
C PHE A 756 -13.76 21.12 27.13
N LEU A 757 -12.91 20.09 27.17
CA LEU A 757 -12.59 19.36 28.40
C LEU A 757 -11.87 20.32 29.36
N ASN A 758 -12.46 20.51 30.53
CA ASN A 758 -11.79 21.12 31.66
C ASN A 758 -11.41 20.01 32.66
N PRO A 759 -10.12 19.63 32.76
CA PRO A 759 -9.67 18.57 33.66
C PRO A 759 -9.71 18.97 35.14
N ALA A 760 -10.29 20.13 35.49
CA ALA A 760 -10.60 20.70 36.82
C ALA A 760 -9.79 21.95 37.22
N THR A 761 -10.31 22.71 38.21
CA THR A 761 -9.64 23.87 38.83
C THR A 761 -8.43 23.40 39.65
N GLN A 762 -7.24 23.99 39.42
CA GLN A 762 -5.98 23.57 40.06
C GLN A 762 -6.14 23.26 41.57
N GLY A 763 -6.08 21.97 41.94
CA GLY A 763 -6.21 21.50 43.33
C GLY A 763 -6.46 19.98 43.40
N ALA A 764 -5.98 19.31 44.44
CA ALA A 764 -6.28 17.89 44.64
C ALA A 764 -7.78 17.69 44.91
N ASN A 765 -8.39 16.68 44.27
CA ASN A 765 -9.79 16.26 44.35
C ASN A 765 -10.82 17.21 43.69
N SER A 766 -10.40 18.13 42.82
CA SER A 766 -11.34 18.93 42.02
C SER A 766 -11.94 18.09 40.88
N ALA A 767 -13.27 18.18 40.70
CA ALA A 767 -14.01 17.52 39.63
C ALA A 767 -13.79 18.21 38.26
N SER A 768 -13.71 17.41 37.20
CA SER A 768 -13.67 17.89 35.82
C SER A 768 -15.03 18.44 35.39
N THR A 769 -14.99 19.38 34.43
CA THR A 769 -16.19 19.96 33.82
C THR A 769 -16.02 20.02 32.30
N LEU A 770 -17.08 20.42 31.62
CA LEU A 770 -17.05 20.89 30.24
C LEU A 770 -17.11 22.42 30.22
N SER A 771 -16.49 23.05 29.24
CA SER A 771 -16.45 24.51 29.10
C SER A 771 -16.83 24.93 27.69
N ASP A 772 -17.63 26.00 27.57
CA ASP A 772 -17.90 26.64 26.28
C ASP A 772 -16.76 27.57 25.83
N THR A 773 -15.77 27.80 26.70
CA THR A 773 -14.59 28.62 26.43
C THR A 773 -13.32 27.77 26.38
N PRO A 774 -12.29 28.17 25.62
CA PRO A 774 -11.05 27.38 25.51
C PRO A 774 -10.39 27.11 26.86
N VAL A 775 -10.14 25.83 27.15
CA VAL A 775 -9.38 25.37 28.31
C VAL A 775 -8.20 24.54 27.83
N PHE A 776 -7.01 24.87 28.34
CA PHE A 776 -5.79 24.14 27.99
C PHE A 776 -5.61 22.93 28.89
N VAL A 777 -5.23 21.83 28.27
CA VAL A 777 -4.93 20.55 28.91
C VAL A 777 -3.49 20.19 28.57
N ASN A 778 -2.73 19.79 29.58
CA ASN A 778 -1.40 19.25 29.35
C ASN A 778 -1.51 17.75 29.07
N ILE A 779 -1.06 17.28 27.91
CA ILE A 779 -1.02 15.86 27.53
C ILE A 779 0.44 15.44 27.38
N ARG A 780 0.90 14.53 28.23
CA ARG A 780 2.27 13.99 28.17
C ARG A 780 2.24 12.48 28.01
N MET A 781 3.37 11.91 27.59
CA MET A 781 3.59 10.47 27.64
C MET A 781 4.37 10.06 28.90
N GLN A 782 3.96 8.96 29.51
CA GLN A 782 4.64 8.30 30.61
C GLN A 782 4.44 6.79 30.46
N ASP A 783 5.52 6.00 30.46
CA ASP A 783 5.50 4.54 30.31
C ASP A 783 4.69 4.03 29.09
N GLY A 784 4.75 4.75 27.97
CA GLY A 784 4.03 4.42 26.74
C GLY A 784 2.54 4.79 26.74
N GLN A 785 2.07 5.52 27.75
CA GLN A 785 0.67 5.89 27.94
C GLN A 785 0.49 7.40 28.06
N PHE A 786 -0.70 7.90 27.78
CA PHE A 786 -1.01 9.33 27.86
C PHE A 786 -1.50 9.72 29.24
N VAL A 787 -1.04 10.87 29.74
CA VAL A 787 -1.45 11.45 31.02
C VAL A 787 -1.89 12.89 30.81
N PHE A 788 -3.02 13.25 31.41
CA PHE A 788 -3.70 14.53 31.24
C PHE A 788 -3.59 15.32 32.55
N SER A 789 -3.28 16.62 32.48
CA SER A 789 -3.20 17.50 33.65
C SER A 789 -3.80 18.88 33.35
N ALA A 790 -4.35 19.57 34.34
CA ALA A 790 -4.82 20.95 34.14
C ALA A 790 -3.68 21.93 33.86
N VAL A 791 -4.00 22.97 33.09
CA VAL A 791 -3.13 24.11 32.85
C VAL A 791 -3.79 25.35 33.42
N ASN A 792 -3.05 26.15 34.19
CA ASN A 792 -3.54 27.44 34.66
C ASN A 792 -3.85 28.35 33.45
N PRO A 793 -5.05 28.93 33.34
CA PRO A 793 -5.45 29.71 32.17
C PRO A 793 -4.63 31.01 32.01
N THR A 794 -4.07 31.54 33.10
CA THR A 794 -3.30 32.78 33.09
C THR A 794 -1.79 32.53 33.07
N SER A 795 -1.27 31.70 33.98
CA SER A 795 0.18 31.49 34.10
C SER A 795 0.73 30.40 33.16
N ARG A 796 -0.14 29.62 32.50
CA ARG A 796 0.23 28.46 31.68
C ARG A 796 0.97 27.36 32.44
N ALA A 797 1.03 27.44 33.76
CA ALA A 797 1.64 26.41 34.61
C ALA A 797 0.80 25.14 34.61
N VAL A 798 1.48 23.99 34.51
CA VAL A 798 0.84 22.66 34.61
C VAL A 798 0.58 22.33 36.07
N ALA A 799 -0.59 21.79 36.38
CA ALA A 799 -0.93 21.31 37.72
C ALA A 799 0.00 20.15 38.13
N TYR A 800 0.28 20.04 39.43
CA TYR A 800 1.07 18.93 39.98
C TYR A 800 0.30 17.60 39.96
N ALA A 801 -1.03 17.66 39.97
CA ALA A 801 -1.93 16.51 39.97
C ALA A 801 -2.42 16.15 38.56
N ASP A 802 -2.63 14.87 38.33
CA ASP A 802 -3.10 14.32 37.05
C ASP A 802 -4.60 14.01 37.09
N LEU A 803 -5.22 14.05 35.91
CA LEU A 803 -6.61 13.68 35.70
C LEU A 803 -6.77 12.17 35.89
N CYS A 804 -7.46 11.81 36.97
CA CYS A 804 -7.78 10.46 37.37
C CYS A 804 -9.23 10.13 37.02
N ALA A 805 -9.42 8.96 36.42
CA ALA A 805 -10.72 8.43 36.04
C ALA A 805 -10.98 7.10 36.77
N ASP A 806 -11.47 7.18 38.00
CA ASP A 806 -11.79 6.01 38.83
C ASP A 806 -13.31 5.99 39.17
N PRO A 807 -14.14 5.33 38.34
CA PRO A 807 -15.58 5.23 38.53
C PRO A 807 -16.00 4.27 39.66
N THR A 808 -15.05 3.73 40.44
CA THR A 808 -15.32 2.82 41.57
C THR A 808 -15.46 3.56 42.91
N ARG A 809 -15.20 4.86 42.93
CA ARG A 809 -15.27 5.70 44.14
C ARG A 809 -16.55 6.54 44.17
N VAL A 810 -16.92 6.99 45.37
CA VAL A 810 -18.14 7.78 45.62
C VAL A 810 -18.08 9.16 44.95
N ASP A 811 -16.89 9.71 44.76
CA ASP A 811 -16.58 10.91 43.97
C ASP A 811 -16.40 10.63 42.47
N GLY A 812 -16.53 9.38 42.04
CA GLY A 812 -16.41 8.93 40.64
C GLY A 812 -17.47 9.49 39.69
N ALA A 813 -18.40 10.31 40.20
CA ALA A 813 -19.37 11.13 39.46
C ALA A 813 -18.72 11.89 38.27
N ALA A 814 -17.56 12.49 38.54
CA ALA A 814 -16.76 13.27 37.61
C ALA A 814 -15.28 12.87 37.74
N LEU A 815 -14.50 13.00 36.66
CA LEU A 815 -13.04 12.75 36.71
C LEU A 815 -12.44 13.70 37.75
N THR A 816 -11.46 13.25 38.54
CA THR A 816 -10.87 14.07 39.62
C THR A 816 -9.37 14.24 39.43
N GLN A 817 -8.80 15.36 39.88
CA GLN A 817 -7.35 15.49 39.96
C GLN A 817 -6.80 14.81 41.21
N ARG A 818 -5.81 13.92 41.08
CA ARG A 818 -5.14 13.28 42.23
C ARG A 818 -3.63 13.45 42.19
N ALA A 819 -3.02 13.55 43.37
CA ALA A 819 -1.64 14.02 43.55
C ALA A 819 -0.53 13.03 43.13
N HIS A 820 -0.84 11.79 42.72
CA HIS A 820 0.16 10.78 42.38
C HIS A 820 -0.17 10.04 41.08
N ALA A 821 0.78 10.05 40.13
CA ALA A 821 0.67 9.36 38.84
C ALA A 821 0.60 7.82 38.95
N ALA A 822 0.94 7.24 40.11
CA ALA A 822 1.02 5.79 40.32
C ALA A 822 -0.35 5.12 40.62
N ASP A 823 -1.42 5.90 40.82
CA ASP A 823 -2.75 5.34 41.09
C ASP A 823 -3.44 4.89 39.79
N PRO A 824 -4.16 3.74 39.80
CA PRO A 824 -5.00 3.30 38.69
C PRO A 824 -5.97 4.42 38.24
N GLY A 825 -6.19 4.53 36.92
CA GLY A 825 -7.13 5.51 36.36
C GLY A 825 -6.52 6.79 35.78
N ASN A 826 -5.21 7.02 35.90
CA ASN A 826 -4.55 8.21 35.33
C ASN A 826 -4.05 8.05 33.88
N PHE A 827 -4.00 6.81 33.40
CA PHE A 827 -3.41 6.46 32.12
C PHE A 827 -4.47 6.26 31.05
N TRP A 828 -4.22 6.90 29.91
CA TRP A 828 -5.13 6.97 28.79
C TRP A 828 -4.50 6.39 27.53
N THR A 829 -5.33 5.78 26.70
CA THR A 829 -5.03 5.42 25.32
C THR A 829 -5.83 6.34 24.40
N ILE A 830 -5.20 6.83 23.34
CA ILE A 830 -5.82 7.68 22.33
C ILE A 830 -5.81 6.91 21.01
N SER A 831 -6.97 6.85 20.35
CA SER A 831 -7.15 6.15 19.08
C SER A 831 -7.88 7.03 18.09
N ASP A 832 -7.32 7.21 16.90
CA ASP A 832 -7.94 7.92 15.76
C ASP A 832 -9.25 7.24 15.38
N ASN A 833 -10.34 8.00 15.30
CA ASN A 833 -11.66 7.54 14.91
C ASN A 833 -11.94 7.82 13.45
N PHE A 834 -11.87 6.79 12.61
CA PHE A 834 -12.04 6.95 11.17
C PHE A 834 -13.48 7.31 10.79
N SER A 835 -14.44 7.01 11.67
CA SER A 835 -15.86 7.23 11.42
C SER A 835 -16.31 8.68 11.60
N VAL A 836 -15.45 9.54 12.17
CA VAL A 836 -15.73 10.96 12.45
C VAL A 836 -14.65 11.81 11.79
N THR A 837 -15.05 12.60 10.79
CA THR A 837 -14.19 13.61 10.17
C THR A 837 -14.57 14.98 10.70
N PRO A 838 -13.68 15.68 11.42
CA PRO A 838 -13.93 17.05 11.88
C PRO A 838 -14.22 18.02 10.73
N ASP A 839 -15.11 18.97 10.97
CA ASP A 839 -15.34 20.08 10.04
C ASP A 839 -14.13 21.01 9.97
N LYS A 840 -13.72 21.41 8.77
CA LYS A 840 -12.50 22.22 8.59
C LYS A 840 -12.63 23.65 9.10
N ALA A 841 -13.81 24.26 8.99
CA ALA A 841 -14.03 25.57 9.56
C ALA A 841 -13.94 25.49 11.09
N LEU A 842 -14.47 24.42 11.69
CA LEU A 842 -14.29 24.13 13.11
C LEU A 842 -12.82 23.97 13.49
N ILE A 843 -12.02 23.18 12.74
CA ILE A 843 -10.58 23.02 13.03
C ILE A 843 -9.85 24.36 12.95
N LYS A 844 -10.14 25.18 11.94
CA LYS A 844 -9.57 26.53 11.83
C LYS A 844 -9.92 27.39 13.04
N ALA A 845 -11.17 27.35 13.50
CA ALA A 845 -11.62 28.08 14.68
C ALA A 845 -10.97 27.57 15.97
N LEU A 846 -10.76 26.25 16.12
CA LEU A 846 -10.07 25.66 17.27
C LEU A 846 -8.57 26.03 17.29
N ARG A 847 -7.91 26.04 16.14
CA ARG A 847 -6.51 26.52 16.02
C ARG A 847 -6.41 28.01 16.39
N GLU A 848 -7.35 28.83 15.93
CA GLU A 848 -7.39 30.24 16.32
C GLU A 848 -7.68 30.42 17.81
N ALA A 849 -8.55 29.59 18.38
CA ALA A 849 -8.82 29.57 19.81
C ALA A 849 -7.59 29.16 20.63
N ALA A 850 -6.78 28.23 20.13
CA ALA A 850 -5.54 27.83 20.78
C ALA A 850 -4.55 29.01 20.87
N ARG A 851 -4.55 29.91 19.88
CA ARG A 851 -3.69 31.10 19.84
C ARG A 851 -4.24 32.27 20.65
N THR A 852 -5.54 32.54 20.54
CA THR A 852 -6.14 33.78 21.04
C THR A 852 -6.89 33.62 22.36
N GLY A 853 -7.17 32.39 22.78
CA GLY A 853 -8.07 32.08 23.89
C GLY A 853 -9.54 32.40 23.60
N LYS A 854 -9.88 32.76 22.35
CA LYS A 854 -11.25 33.11 21.93
C LYS A 854 -11.75 32.07 20.95
N PHE A 855 -12.89 31.46 21.26
CA PHE A 855 -13.56 30.51 20.38
C PHE A 855 -14.93 31.02 19.98
N LYS A 856 -15.23 30.88 18.70
CA LYS A 856 -16.56 31.06 18.14
C LYS A 856 -16.82 29.86 17.24
N ASP A 857 -17.79 29.03 17.59
CA ASP A 857 -18.14 27.85 16.82
C ASP A 857 -18.74 28.25 15.46
N PRO A 858 -18.06 27.97 14.33
CA PRO A 858 -18.56 28.33 13.01
C PRO A 858 -19.64 27.35 12.52
N THR A 859 -19.80 26.19 13.15
CA THR A 859 -20.71 25.11 12.75
C THR A 859 -22.03 25.09 13.49
N ALA A 860 -22.17 25.90 14.54
CA ALA A 860 -23.37 26.08 15.36
C ALA A 860 -24.65 26.40 14.55
N LEU A 861 -24.52 26.89 13.32
CA LEU A 861 -25.63 27.29 12.43
C LEU A 861 -25.82 26.36 11.21
N THR A 862 -24.90 25.44 10.95
CA THR A 862 -24.83 24.67 9.70
C THR A 862 -24.52 23.18 9.91
N SER A 863 -24.76 22.59 11.09
CA SER A 863 -24.38 21.20 11.36
C SER A 863 -25.17 20.19 10.50
N THR A 864 -24.71 19.96 9.27
CA THR A 864 -25.21 18.96 8.32
C THR A 864 -24.26 17.76 8.19
N THR A 865 -23.19 17.67 8.99
CA THR A 865 -22.13 16.65 8.84
C THR A 865 -22.31 15.39 9.68
N LEU A 866 -23.39 15.28 10.47
CA LEU A 866 -23.94 13.99 10.88
C LEU A 866 -25.27 13.82 10.16
N ARG A 867 -25.27 13.07 9.04
CA ARG A 867 -26.52 12.69 8.40
C ARG A 867 -27.28 11.80 9.39
N ASN A 868 -28.34 12.37 9.96
CA ASN A 868 -29.44 11.71 10.68
C ASN A 868 -29.27 11.50 12.19
N GLU A 869 -28.98 12.56 12.94
CA GLU A 869 -29.33 12.63 14.37
C GLU A 869 -30.52 13.60 14.55
N PRO A 870 -31.53 13.27 15.38
CA PRO A 870 -32.59 14.21 15.76
C PRO A 870 -32.00 15.26 16.72
N SER A 871 -31.38 16.32 16.20
CA SER A 871 -30.82 17.38 17.05
C SER A 871 -31.91 18.23 17.71
N GLU A 872 -31.91 18.27 19.05
CA GLU A 872 -32.56 19.33 19.84
C GLU A 872 -32.03 20.70 19.40
N GLU A 873 -32.91 21.72 19.39
CA GLU A 873 -32.55 23.07 18.98
C GLU A 873 -31.56 23.70 19.97
N ARG A 874 -30.33 23.95 19.52
CA ARG A 874 -29.28 24.61 20.32
C ARG A 874 -29.41 26.12 20.22
N LEU A 875 -29.35 26.80 21.35
CA LEU A 875 -29.39 28.26 21.45
C LEU A 875 -28.00 28.81 21.79
N TYR A 876 -27.64 29.94 21.18
CA TYR A 876 -26.36 30.63 21.39
C TYR A 876 -26.58 32.11 21.67
N ASP A 877 -25.70 32.75 22.44
CA ASP A 877 -25.75 34.21 22.59
C ASP A 877 -25.12 34.94 21.40
N LEU A 878 -25.16 36.27 21.42
CA LEU A 878 -24.56 37.11 20.36
C LEU A 878 -23.04 36.97 20.24
N GLN A 879 -22.39 36.43 21.28
CA GLN A 879 -20.96 36.13 21.30
C GLN A 879 -20.67 34.70 20.79
N GLY A 880 -21.70 33.91 20.47
CA GLY A 880 -21.59 32.56 19.95
C GLY A 880 -21.39 31.49 21.02
N ARG A 881 -21.62 31.80 22.30
CA ARG A 881 -21.55 30.84 23.42
C ARG A 881 -22.87 30.09 23.54
N ARG A 882 -22.83 28.79 23.82
CA ARG A 882 -24.05 27.97 24.00
C ARG A 882 -24.82 28.45 25.24
N VAL A 883 -26.14 28.52 25.13
CA VAL A 883 -27.03 28.95 26.21
C VAL A 883 -28.04 27.83 26.46
N GLN A 884 -27.95 27.15 27.61
CA GLN A 884 -28.85 26.04 27.95
C GLN A 884 -30.20 26.52 28.50
N GLN A 885 -30.20 27.60 29.27
CA GLN A 885 -31.41 28.22 29.84
C GLN A 885 -31.34 29.74 29.71
N PRO A 886 -31.71 30.29 28.54
CA PRO A 886 -31.74 31.73 28.36
C PRO A 886 -32.87 32.36 29.18
N GLU A 887 -32.60 33.47 29.86
CA GLU A 887 -33.66 34.20 30.56
C GLU A 887 -34.66 34.81 29.57
N PRO A 888 -35.96 34.87 29.90
CA PRO A 888 -36.96 35.57 29.10
C PRO A 888 -36.51 37.00 28.77
N GLY A 889 -36.60 37.38 27.50
CA GLY A 889 -36.10 38.67 27.00
C GLY A 889 -34.66 38.65 26.49
N THR A 890 -33.91 37.55 26.65
CA THR A 890 -32.54 37.42 26.10
C THR A 890 -32.58 37.19 24.60
N LEU A 891 -31.72 37.90 23.85
CA LEU A 891 -31.54 37.68 22.42
C LEU A 891 -30.60 36.50 22.20
N VAL A 892 -31.11 35.42 21.60
CA VAL A 892 -30.35 34.22 21.26
C VAL A 892 -30.35 33.99 19.75
N ILE A 893 -29.42 33.16 19.29
CA ILE A 893 -29.23 32.72 17.93
C ILE A 893 -29.50 31.22 17.90
N SER A 894 -30.40 30.76 17.04
CA SER A 894 -30.61 29.35 16.74
C SER A 894 -30.46 29.08 15.25
N ARG A 895 -30.64 27.82 14.82
CA ARG A 895 -30.68 27.46 13.39
C ARG A 895 -31.76 28.21 12.59
N HIS A 896 -32.76 28.79 13.27
CA HIS A 896 -33.85 29.57 12.67
C HIS A 896 -33.59 31.09 12.67
N GLY A 897 -32.41 31.54 13.12
CA GLY A 897 -31.99 32.93 13.15
C GLY A 897 -31.99 33.53 14.56
N LYS A 898 -32.00 34.87 14.63
CA LYS A 898 -32.03 35.60 15.90
C LYS A 898 -33.46 35.62 16.46
N THR A 899 -33.63 35.18 17.70
CA THR A 899 -34.93 35.13 18.38
C THR A 899 -34.77 35.65 19.81
N VAL A 900 -35.78 36.35 20.31
CA VAL A 900 -35.86 36.72 21.74
C VAL A 900 -36.58 35.59 22.46
N VAL A 901 -35.95 35.06 23.51
CA VAL A 901 -36.51 33.97 24.31
C VAL A 901 -37.75 34.49 25.03
N ARG A 902 -38.86 33.79 24.83
CA ARG A 902 -40.18 34.19 25.34
C ARG A 902 -40.41 33.66 26.75
#